data_AF-G8YR86-F1
#
_entry.id   AF-G8YR86-F1
#
_cell.length_a   1.000
_cell.length_b   1.000
_cell.length_c   1.000
_cell.angle_alpha   90.00
_cell.angle_beta   90.00
_cell.angle_gamma   90.00
#
_symmetry.space_group_name_H-M   'P 1'
#
loop_
_entity.id
_entity.type
_entity.pdbx_description
1 polymer ?
#
loop_
_entity_poly.entity_id
_entity_poly.type
_entity_poly.pdbx_seq_one_letter_code
_entity_poly.pdbx_strand_id
1 'polypeptide(L)'
;MSHRDLTYNSPLTRNRRNMEGGSSEESSAANPFISHESSSSVSNQQSYSGKSDDYNQMQNHINPDDTRDETQTYGQRFSYNEPYANATHSNLIFNQGSSEDTQGLLSSRHAMGFNGVADTPYARTPSPNNIHIPPEYDRYPSMTRSRVVSSTSISSQLKNDQYEKMGGQNSEEKILSKLANPFSTYTDLSPFGGYPASSFPLHIDEKEPDDYIHNPDPIADASYDKNRFWYDLKNMDRRSCGGFFGFIFLLVAAVVVFIILPVLTYSGITTPYHPQTYELLTAYSYPILSGIRSDLVDPDTPSDALKFKSTKGETWKLVFSDEFNAEGRTFYKEDDQFFEAVDLYYASTQDLEWYDPDAVSTANGTLNIRMDAYKNHDLFYRSGMVQSWNKMCFSQGKVEFSARLPNYGNKHGLWPGLWTLGNLGRPGFMASTEGVWPYTYESCDAGITPNQSSPDGISYLPGQKLNSCTCKGEDHPNPGVGRGAPEVDAIEGTVADVKGSTPIGVASQSLQIAPYDIWYMPDYNFIEIYNASVTSMNTWAGGPLQQGISGATTLNLTWYEFGEGSHNFQRYGVEFLSDNDKGYLTWYIGEEKTYTLHAYALAPNGNIGWRRISKEPMSVIMNMGLSNSWDYIDWPSINFPVELRVDYVRVYQASDNVSITCDPTDHPTYQYIESHLDAYQNPNYTSWTDAGYKWPKNKLMNKC
;
A
#
# COMPACT_ATOMS: atom_id res chain seq x y z
N MET A 1 -4.48 45.03 18.18
CA MET A 1 -3.11 45.58 18.21
C MET A 1 -2.44 45.23 19.53
N SER A 2 -1.54 44.26 19.50
CA SER A 2 -0.56 43.99 20.55
C SER A 2 0.78 43.86 19.86
N HIS A 3 1.67 44.85 20.00
CA HIS A 3 3.03 44.71 19.47
C HIS A 3 3.72 43.54 20.19
N ARG A 4 4.24 42.59 19.43
CA ARG A 4 5.20 41.60 19.90
C ARG A 4 6.57 42.00 19.35
N ASP A 5 7.57 41.98 20.21
CA ASP A 5 8.94 42.32 19.85
C ASP A 5 9.58 41.16 19.08
N LEU A 6 10.22 41.44 17.94
CA LEU A 6 10.84 40.45 17.06
C LEU A 6 12.35 40.28 17.33
N THR A 7 12.90 40.86 18.39
CA THR A 7 14.34 40.83 18.69
C THR A 7 14.77 39.72 19.66
N TYR A 8 14.68 38.45 19.23
CA TYR A 8 15.29 37.34 19.98
C TYR A 8 15.98 36.28 19.11
N ASN A 9 17.11 36.66 18.49
CA ASN A 9 18.07 35.70 17.96
C ASN A 9 19.50 36.28 17.90
N SER A 10 20.25 36.17 19.01
CA SER A 10 21.73 36.27 19.04
C SER A 10 22.29 35.74 20.37
N PRO A 11 23.47 35.08 20.39
CA PRO A 11 23.86 34.21 21.52
C PRO A 11 24.78 34.88 22.56
N LEU A 12 24.46 34.78 23.85
CA LEU A 12 25.41 35.10 24.94
C LEU A 12 25.35 34.16 26.15
N THR A 13 26.43 33.40 26.33
CA THR A 13 27.11 33.09 27.60
C THR A 13 26.27 32.90 28.88
N ARG A 14 25.78 31.66 29.06
CA ARG A 14 25.87 30.85 30.29
C ARG A 14 26.06 31.61 31.63
N ASN A 15 25.00 31.73 32.42
CA ASN A 15 25.13 31.89 33.88
C ASN A 15 23.98 31.19 34.65
N ARG A 16 24.25 30.71 35.87
CA ARG A 16 23.34 29.85 36.65
C ARG A 16 22.36 30.65 37.53
N ARG A 17 21.10 30.18 37.65
CA ARG A 17 20.36 29.97 38.93
C ARG A 17 19.05 29.21 38.70
N ASN A 18 18.44 28.75 39.80
CA ASN A 18 17.35 27.75 39.81
C ASN A 18 15.96 28.40 40.00
N MET A 19 14.93 27.75 39.47
CA MET A 19 13.69 27.26 40.14
C MET A 19 12.84 26.55 39.05
N GLU A 20 12.31 25.34 39.26
CA GLU A 20 11.05 25.02 39.97
C GLU A 20 9.85 25.84 39.43
N GLY A 21 8.77 25.25 38.91
CA GLY A 21 8.48 23.84 38.63
C GLY A 21 6.97 23.65 38.38
N GLY A 22 6.57 22.76 37.45
CA GLY A 22 5.16 22.51 37.16
C GLY A 22 4.97 21.49 36.03
N SER A 23 4.20 20.45 36.28
CA SER A 23 3.99 19.30 35.38
C SER A 23 2.52 19.11 35.06
N SER A 24 2.21 18.85 33.78
CA SER A 24 0.95 18.29 33.31
C SER A 24 1.28 17.13 32.38
N GLU A 25 0.79 15.94 32.69
CA GLU A 25 1.06 14.72 31.92
C GLU A 25 0.09 14.64 30.73
N GLU A 26 0.60 14.26 29.57
CA GLU A 26 -0.19 14.01 28.36
C GLU A 26 0.19 12.63 27.80
N SER A 27 -0.80 11.82 27.46
CA SER A 27 -0.61 10.37 27.27
C SER A 27 -0.14 10.02 25.86
N SER A 28 1.10 9.54 25.72
CA SER A 28 1.61 9.02 24.46
C SER A 28 0.99 7.67 24.08
N ALA A 29 0.56 7.53 22.82
CA ALA A 29 0.21 6.23 22.25
C ALA A 29 1.49 5.43 21.97
N ALA A 30 1.49 4.13 22.30
CA ALA A 30 2.68 3.29 22.20
C ALA A 30 2.83 2.66 20.80
N ASN A 31 4.05 2.70 20.25
CA ASN A 31 4.42 2.03 19.00
C ASN A 31 4.33 0.50 19.16
N PRO A 32 3.56 -0.22 18.32
CA PRO A 32 3.31 -1.66 18.48
C PRO A 32 4.52 -2.56 18.17
N PHE A 33 5.62 -2.02 17.66
CA PHE A 33 6.81 -2.80 17.28
C PHE A 33 7.94 -2.81 18.34
N ILE A 34 7.75 -2.15 19.49
CA ILE A 34 8.75 -2.13 20.57
C ILE A 34 8.57 -3.37 21.48
N SER A 35 9.42 -4.38 21.29
CA SER A 35 9.51 -5.54 22.18
C SER A 35 10.18 -5.20 23.51
N HIS A 36 9.46 -5.32 24.63
CA HIS A 36 10.04 -5.20 25.97
C HIS A 36 10.92 -6.40 26.33
N GLU A 37 12.23 -6.18 26.54
CA GLU A 37 13.08 -7.05 27.35
C GLU A 37 13.47 -6.38 28.67
N SER A 38 13.55 -7.17 29.75
CA SER A 38 13.59 -6.67 31.12
C SER A 38 14.96 -6.80 31.80
N SER A 39 15.58 -5.64 32.05
CA SER A 39 16.37 -5.31 33.26
C SER A 39 17.46 -6.28 33.78
N SER A 40 18.70 -5.81 33.77
CA SER A 40 19.61 -6.01 34.92
C SER A 40 20.53 -4.79 35.12
N SER A 41 20.59 -4.26 36.33
CA SER A 41 21.41 -3.10 36.72
C SER A 41 22.85 -3.47 37.08
N VAL A 42 23.80 -2.50 37.05
CA VAL A 42 24.74 -2.23 38.18
C VAL A 42 25.59 -0.95 37.99
N SER A 43 25.66 -0.15 39.06
CA SER A 43 26.58 0.95 39.45
C SER A 43 27.34 1.84 38.45
N ASN A 44 27.12 3.16 38.63
CA ASN A 44 28.11 4.27 38.63
C ASN A 44 29.61 3.92 38.68
N GLN A 45 30.41 4.64 37.89
CA GLN A 45 31.49 5.51 38.43
C GLN A 45 31.92 6.61 37.43
N GLN A 46 32.30 7.77 37.96
CA GLN A 46 32.95 8.87 37.22
C GLN A 46 34.46 8.88 37.56
N SER A 47 35.35 9.19 36.60
CA SER A 47 36.38 10.27 36.73
C SER A 47 37.61 10.17 35.78
N TYR A 48 37.96 11.33 35.19
CA TYR A 48 39.30 11.87 34.92
C TYR A 48 40.37 11.16 34.04
N SER A 49 40.49 11.67 32.81
CA SER A 49 41.69 12.09 32.05
C SER A 49 43.13 11.61 32.38
N GLY A 50 43.82 11.13 31.33
CA GLY A 50 45.27 11.23 31.02
C GLY A 50 45.43 10.93 29.51
N LYS A 51 46.23 11.60 28.67
CA LYS A 51 47.71 11.74 28.66
C LYS A 51 48.42 10.42 28.96
N SER A 52 49.40 9.96 28.19
CA SER A 52 50.03 10.40 26.92
C SER A 52 50.93 9.22 26.44
N ASP A 53 51.70 9.41 25.36
CA ASP A 53 52.91 8.62 25.04
C ASP A 53 52.61 7.19 24.48
N ASP A 54 53.40 6.55 23.59
CA ASP A 54 54.82 6.75 23.27
C ASP A 54 55.21 6.37 21.80
N TYR A 55 56.03 7.22 21.16
CA TYR A 55 57.19 6.93 20.28
C TYR A 55 57.16 6.34 18.83
N ASN A 56 58.21 6.78 18.11
CA ASN A 56 58.87 6.30 16.88
C ASN A 56 58.09 6.33 15.54
N GLN A 57 58.47 7.07 14.48
CA GLN A 57 59.77 7.58 13.94
C GLN A 57 60.57 6.57 13.10
N MET A 58 60.49 6.72 11.76
CA MET A 58 61.64 6.70 10.84
C MET A 58 61.30 7.43 9.52
N GLN A 59 62.31 7.95 8.80
CA GLN A 59 62.11 8.87 7.67
C GLN A 59 63.27 8.81 6.65
N ASN A 60 63.00 9.22 5.40
CA ASN A 60 63.94 9.40 4.26
C ASN A 60 64.36 8.08 3.56
N HIS A 61 64.52 7.99 2.23
CA HIS A 61 65.27 8.91 1.35
C HIS A 61 64.93 8.84 -0.17
N ILE A 62 65.12 9.98 -0.87
CA ILE A 62 65.64 10.17 -2.27
C ILE A 62 64.70 10.03 -3.51
N ASN A 63 64.88 10.96 -4.47
CA ASN A 63 64.29 11.09 -5.84
C ASN A 63 65.37 10.79 -6.93
N PRO A 64 65.23 11.05 -8.26
CA PRO A 64 64.09 11.39 -9.15
C PRO A 64 64.04 10.55 -10.47
N ASP A 65 63.28 11.04 -11.49
CA ASP A 65 63.28 10.74 -12.95
C ASP A 65 62.97 9.32 -13.48
N ASP A 66 61.95 9.19 -14.34
CA ASP A 66 62.07 9.28 -15.83
C ASP A 66 60.65 9.47 -16.46
N THR A 67 60.46 9.16 -17.75
CA THR A 67 59.44 9.80 -18.60
C THR A 67 58.61 8.84 -19.50
N ARG A 68 57.46 9.38 -19.97
CA ARG A 68 56.68 9.06 -21.19
C ARG A 68 55.52 8.03 -21.22
N ASP A 69 54.53 8.48 -22.01
CA ASP A 69 53.57 7.83 -22.91
C ASP A 69 52.42 6.91 -22.42
N GLU A 70 51.20 7.44 -22.66
CA GLU A 70 49.96 6.80 -23.13
C GLU A 70 49.73 5.28 -22.94
N THR A 71 48.65 4.91 -22.23
CA THR A 71 47.37 4.54 -22.87
C THR A 71 46.23 4.18 -21.89
N GLN A 72 45.01 4.28 -22.43
CA GLN A 72 43.69 3.87 -21.93
C GLN A 72 43.61 2.78 -20.83
N THR A 73 42.74 2.99 -19.84
CA THR A 73 41.81 1.93 -19.37
C THR A 73 40.48 2.58 -18.98
N TYR A 74 39.35 1.96 -19.36
CA TYR A 74 38.01 2.55 -19.30
C TYR A 74 37.06 1.61 -18.53
N GLY A 75 36.32 2.15 -17.56
CA GLY A 75 35.13 1.54 -16.94
C GLY A 75 35.33 0.23 -16.15
N GLN A 76 35.06 0.27 -14.85
CA GLN A 76 34.53 -0.91 -14.13
C GLN A 76 33.03 -0.76 -13.93
N ARG A 77 32.31 -1.87 -14.14
CA ARG A 77 30.85 -1.97 -14.00
C ARG A 77 30.50 -2.29 -12.55
N PHE A 78 29.45 -1.66 -12.02
CA PHE A 78 28.70 -2.25 -10.91
C PHE A 78 27.70 -3.29 -11.45
N SER A 79 27.34 -4.27 -10.62
CA SER A 79 26.59 -5.45 -11.04
C SER A 79 25.13 -5.14 -11.36
N TYR A 80 24.67 -5.58 -12.53
CA TYR A 80 23.25 -5.77 -12.80
C TYR A 80 22.76 -7.02 -12.05
N ASN A 81 21.56 -6.94 -11.47
CA ASN A 81 20.69 -8.11 -11.32
C ASN A 81 19.81 -8.21 -12.58
N GLU A 82 19.51 -9.44 -13.03
CA GLU A 82 18.64 -9.64 -14.19
C GLU A 82 17.15 -9.37 -13.89
N PRO A 83 16.36 -8.91 -14.87
CA PRO A 83 14.93 -8.68 -14.71
C PRO A 83 14.13 -10.00 -14.71
N TYR A 84 13.40 -10.27 -13.64
CA TYR A 84 12.41 -11.35 -13.62
C TYR A 84 11.13 -10.93 -14.35
N ALA A 85 10.92 -11.48 -15.54
CA ALA A 85 9.65 -11.41 -16.25
C ALA A 85 8.69 -12.55 -15.82
N ASN A 86 7.39 -12.35 -16.08
CA ASN A 86 6.26 -13.28 -15.89
C ASN A 86 5.74 -13.47 -14.45
N ALA A 87 4.73 -12.66 -14.10
CA ALA A 87 3.75 -12.96 -13.05
C ALA A 87 2.35 -12.39 -13.38
N THR A 88 1.86 -12.59 -14.61
CA THR A 88 0.50 -12.20 -15.01
C THR A 88 -0.56 -13.09 -14.37
N HIS A 89 -1.22 -12.60 -13.32
CA HIS A 89 -2.34 -13.29 -12.65
C HIS A 89 -3.63 -12.45 -12.66
N SER A 90 -4.33 -12.47 -13.80
CA SER A 90 -5.67 -11.92 -13.96
C SER A 90 -6.74 -12.90 -13.47
N ASN A 91 -7.12 -12.80 -12.19
CA ASN A 91 -8.22 -13.59 -11.61
C ASN A 91 -9.59 -12.99 -11.98
N LEU A 92 -10.13 -13.37 -13.15
CA LEU A 92 -11.53 -13.14 -13.50
C LEU A 92 -12.42 -14.24 -12.93
N ILE A 93 -13.46 -13.85 -12.18
CA ILE A 93 -14.52 -14.74 -11.71
C ILE A 93 -15.70 -14.65 -12.68
N PHE A 94 -16.08 -15.75 -13.34
CA PHE A 94 -17.44 -16.34 -13.20
C PHE A 94 -17.60 -17.70 -13.92
N ASN A 95 -18.22 -18.65 -13.21
CA ASN A 95 -18.86 -19.91 -13.61
C ASN A 95 -18.61 -20.51 -15.02
N GLN A 96 -18.02 -21.71 -15.05
CA GLN A 96 -18.46 -22.76 -15.97
C GLN A 96 -19.54 -23.63 -15.30
N GLY A 97 -20.46 -24.16 -16.11
CA GLY A 97 -21.38 -25.22 -15.72
C GLY A 97 -20.87 -26.61 -16.13
N SER A 98 -21.10 -27.60 -15.27
CA SER A 98 -21.13 -29.03 -15.62
C SER A 98 -22.34 -29.34 -16.51
N SER A 99 -22.42 -30.40 -17.33
CA SER A 99 -21.45 -31.43 -17.75
C SER A 99 -22.19 -32.39 -18.70
N GLU A 100 -21.58 -32.94 -19.74
CA GLU A 100 -22.04 -34.21 -20.33
C GLU A 100 -20.95 -34.94 -21.14
N ASP A 101 -21.28 -36.12 -21.65
CA ASP A 101 -20.43 -37.33 -21.59
C ASP A 101 -19.92 -37.84 -22.96
N THR A 102 -19.25 -38.99 -22.95
CA THR A 102 -19.04 -39.98 -24.04
C THR A 102 -17.99 -39.79 -25.16
N GLN A 103 -17.01 -40.71 -25.14
CA GLN A 103 -16.44 -41.54 -26.23
C GLN A 103 -15.76 -40.91 -27.48
N GLY A 104 -14.51 -41.32 -27.77
CA GLY A 104 -13.87 -40.99 -29.06
C GLY A 104 -12.42 -41.45 -29.33
N LEU A 105 -12.18 -42.77 -29.45
CA LEU A 105 -11.20 -43.44 -30.35
C LEU A 105 -9.82 -42.81 -30.73
N LEU A 106 -8.74 -43.62 -30.54
CA LEU A 106 -7.48 -43.70 -31.37
C LEU A 106 -6.47 -42.51 -31.28
N SER A 107 -5.16 -42.64 -31.57
CA SER A 107 -4.17 -43.75 -31.62
C SER A 107 -2.74 -43.17 -31.81
N SER A 108 -1.69 -44.01 -31.78
CA SER A 108 -0.24 -43.70 -32.03
C SER A 108 0.46 -42.90 -30.91
N ARG A 109 1.57 -43.34 -30.27
CA ARG A 109 2.94 -43.70 -30.73
C ARG A 109 3.65 -42.51 -31.42
N HIS A 110 4.90 -42.14 -31.13
CA HIS A 110 6.07 -42.81 -30.49
C HIS A 110 6.95 -41.78 -29.69
N ALA A 111 8.06 -42.10 -29.02
CA ALA A 111 8.50 -43.24 -28.15
C ALA A 111 9.99 -43.07 -27.75
N MET A 112 10.40 -43.61 -26.58
CA MET A 112 11.79 -43.87 -26.14
C MET A 112 12.73 -42.64 -25.96
N GLY A 113 13.73 -42.65 -25.07
CA GLY A 113 14.13 -43.65 -24.07
C GLY A 113 15.37 -43.17 -23.29
N PHE A 114 15.61 -43.70 -22.09
CA PHE A 114 16.68 -43.25 -21.17
C PHE A 114 17.70 -44.36 -20.88
N ASN A 115 19.00 -44.02 -20.95
CA ASN A 115 20.17 -44.77 -20.46
C ASN A 115 21.36 -43.78 -20.49
N GLY A 116 22.31 -43.75 -19.53
CA GLY A 116 22.40 -44.44 -18.23
C GLY A 116 23.86 -44.79 -17.89
N VAL A 117 24.25 -44.67 -16.60
CA VAL A 117 25.48 -45.23 -15.97
C VAL A 117 26.82 -44.58 -16.42
N ALA A 118 27.88 -44.42 -15.60
CA ALA A 118 28.10 -44.16 -14.15
C ALA A 118 29.61 -43.88 -13.94
N ASP A 119 30.05 -43.45 -12.74
CA ASP A 119 31.12 -44.17 -12.00
C ASP A 119 31.36 -43.63 -10.56
N THR A 120 31.97 -44.49 -9.72
CA THR A 120 32.50 -44.23 -8.35
C THR A 120 33.77 -45.10 -8.14
N PRO A 121 34.55 -45.03 -7.02
CA PRO A 121 34.27 -45.93 -5.87
C PRO A 121 34.88 -45.55 -4.48
N TYR A 122 34.83 -46.54 -3.54
CA TYR A 122 35.39 -46.67 -2.17
C TYR A 122 34.43 -46.29 -1.00
N ALA A 123 33.64 -47.21 -0.40
CA ALA A 123 33.91 -48.47 0.33
C ALA A 123 34.42 -48.26 1.78
N ARG A 124 33.93 -48.93 2.84
CA ARG A 124 33.41 -50.31 3.05
C ARG A 124 32.19 -50.28 4.01
N THR A 125 31.25 -51.23 4.22
CA THR A 125 31.09 -52.72 4.06
C THR A 125 31.83 -53.59 5.11
N PRO A 126 31.33 -54.78 5.55
CA PRO A 126 30.16 -55.56 5.07
C PRO A 126 29.16 -56.07 6.15
N SER A 127 28.01 -56.60 5.71
CA SER A 127 27.02 -57.33 6.53
C SER A 127 26.12 -58.27 5.69
N PRO A 128 25.88 -59.54 6.09
CA PRO A 128 24.96 -60.45 5.38
C PRO A 128 24.01 -61.32 6.25
N ASN A 129 22.94 -61.82 5.61
CA ASN A 129 22.19 -63.09 5.84
C ASN A 129 21.08 -63.17 6.95
N ASN A 130 19.87 -63.72 6.68
CA ASN A 130 19.38 -64.34 5.42
C ASN A 130 17.83 -64.49 5.24
N ILE A 131 17.42 -64.53 3.96
CA ILE A 131 16.29 -65.28 3.33
C ILE A 131 14.82 -64.73 3.34
N HIS A 132 14.23 -64.74 2.13
CA HIS A 132 12.83 -64.53 1.68
C HIS A 132 11.81 -65.62 2.17
N ILE A 133 10.49 -65.66 1.89
CA ILE A 133 9.62 -65.18 0.76
C ILE A 133 8.12 -65.09 1.25
N PRO A 134 7.18 -64.40 0.54
CA PRO A 134 5.74 -64.22 0.91
C PRO A 134 4.87 -65.49 0.63
N PRO A 135 3.54 -65.59 0.94
CA PRO A 135 2.45 -64.57 0.95
C PRO A 135 1.53 -64.65 2.23
N GLU A 136 0.24 -64.26 2.33
CA GLU A 136 -0.86 -63.90 1.38
C GLU A 136 -1.96 -63.03 2.04
N TYR A 137 -2.97 -62.59 1.27
CA TYR A 137 -4.24 -62.00 1.74
C TYR A 137 -5.07 -62.94 2.66
N ASP A 138 -5.85 -62.41 3.63
CA ASP A 138 -7.25 -62.00 3.41
C ASP A 138 -7.94 -61.43 4.69
N ARG A 139 -9.23 -61.10 4.57
CA ARG A 139 -10.10 -60.40 5.52
C ARG A 139 -10.76 -61.39 6.50
N TYR A 140 -10.68 -61.08 7.80
CA TYR A 140 -11.16 -61.85 8.97
C TYR A 140 -10.36 -63.10 9.38
N PRO A 141 -9.79 -63.15 10.60
CA PRO A 141 -9.39 -64.40 11.22
C PRO A 141 -10.63 -65.15 11.76
N SER A 142 -10.94 -66.31 11.18
CA SER A 142 -11.91 -67.25 11.75
C SER A 142 -11.30 -68.04 12.92
N MET A 143 -12.11 -68.47 13.88
CA MET A 143 -11.62 -69.24 15.03
C MET A 143 -11.33 -70.70 14.67
N THR A 144 -10.12 -71.22 14.94
CA THR A 144 -9.97 -72.64 15.33
C THR A 144 -8.67 -73.02 16.06
N ARG A 145 -8.82 -73.42 17.34
CA ARG A 145 -8.12 -74.51 18.06
C ARG A 145 -6.57 -74.61 18.07
N SER A 146 -6.04 -74.45 19.29
CA SER A 146 -5.36 -75.55 20.01
C SER A 146 -5.98 -75.64 21.42
N ARG A 147 -6.58 -76.79 21.84
CA ARG A 147 -5.98 -77.87 22.67
C ARG A 147 -5.50 -77.39 24.07
N VAL A 148 -5.70 -78.04 25.22
CA VAL A 148 -6.37 -79.31 25.65
C VAL A 148 -6.40 -79.29 27.22
N VAL A 149 -7.32 -79.89 28.00
CA VAL A 149 -8.71 -80.35 27.84
C VAL A 149 -9.38 -80.51 29.23
N SER A 150 -10.67 -80.17 29.40
CA SER A 150 -11.66 -80.84 30.27
C SER A 150 -13.05 -80.22 29.97
N SER A 151 -14.06 -80.80 29.30
CA SER A 151 -14.53 -82.20 29.04
C SER A 151 -15.24 -82.84 30.25
N THR A 152 -16.46 -83.40 30.20
CA THR A 152 -17.46 -83.66 29.10
C THR A 152 -18.89 -83.42 29.64
N SER A 153 -20.00 -83.18 28.90
CA SER A 153 -20.40 -83.23 27.47
C SER A 153 -21.06 -84.51 26.90
N ILE A 154 -22.39 -84.62 27.06
CA ILE A 154 -23.35 -85.46 26.30
C ILE A 154 -24.50 -84.51 25.91
N SER A 155 -24.67 -84.07 24.66
CA SER A 155 -25.24 -84.73 23.46
C SER A 155 -26.76 -84.52 23.30
N SER A 156 -27.16 -84.22 22.06
CA SER A 156 -28.50 -84.33 21.43
C SER A 156 -29.63 -84.98 22.24
N GLN A 157 -30.87 -84.45 22.23
CA GLN A 157 -31.67 -84.24 21.01
C GLN A 157 -32.72 -83.09 21.11
N LEU A 158 -33.30 -82.78 19.95
CA LEU A 158 -34.68 -82.34 19.64
C LEU A 158 -35.64 -82.07 20.83
N LYS A 159 -36.53 -81.05 20.81
CA LYS A 159 -36.93 -80.11 19.73
C LYS A 159 -37.72 -78.91 20.32
N ASN A 160 -38.48 -78.19 19.46
CA ASN A 160 -39.88 -77.77 19.67
C ASN A 160 -40.59 -78.39 20.91
N ASP A 161 -41.51 -77.70 21.58
CA ASP A 161 -42.29 -76.53 21.16
C ASP A 161 -42.60 -75.55 22.30
N GLN A 162 -43.04 -74.35 21.89
CA GLN A 162 -44.14 -73.51 22.39
C GLN A 162 -44.66 -73.62 23.85
N TYR A 163 -45.22 -72.50 24.29
CA TYR A 163 -45.89 -72.19 25.56
C TYR A 163 -45.01 -71.67 26.75
N GLU A 164 -45.40 -70.80 27.72
CA GLU A 164 -46.25 -69.55 27.84
C GLU A 164 -46.19 -69.00 29.39
N LYS A 165 -45.86 -67.71 29.77
CA LYS A 165 -45.88 -66.96 31.13
C LYS A 165 -46.41 -67.70 32.39
N MET A 166 -45.93 -67.26 33.57
CA MET A 166 -46.84 -66.87 34.69
C MET A 166 -46.58 -65.42 35.13
N GLY A 167 -47.52 -64.65 35.70
CA GLY A 167 -48.89 -65.00 36.11
C GLY A 167 -49.26 -64.43 37.48
N GLY A 168 -49.35 -63.11 37.62
CA GLY A 168 -49.78 -62.41 38.85
C GLY A 168 -50.50 -61.12 38.48
N GLN A 169 -51.82 -61.16 38.36
CA GLN A 169 -52.83 -61.02 39.42
C GLN A 169 -53.04 -59.57 39.88
N ASN A 170 -54.31 -59.21 39.95
CA ASN A 170 -54.82 -57.91 40.33
C ASN A 170 -56.11 -58.12 41.14
N SER A 171 -56.62 -57.06 41.77
CA SER A 171 -57.92 -56.96 42.47
C SER A 171 -58.16 -57.79 43.74
N GLU A 172 -59.03 -57.20 44.57
CA GLU A 172 -59.70 -57.70 45.77
C GLU A 172 -60.72 -58.82 45.38
N GLU A 173 -61.41 -59.55 46.27
CA GLU A 173 -61.84 -59.24 47.63
C GLU A 173 -62.18 -60.52 48.44
N LYS A 174 -62.13 -60.43 49.79
CA LYS A 174 -62.90 -61.20 50.80
C LYS A 174 -62.86 -62.77 50.87
N ILE A 175 -62.57 -63.21 52.11
CA ILE A 175 -63.22 -64.29 52.90
C ILE A 175 -62.56 -65.70 53.03
N LEU A 176 -62.32 -66.02 54.31
CA LEU A 176 -62.14 -67.31 55.01
C LEU A 176 -60.85 -68.19 54.90
N SER A 177 -60.12 -68.14 56.03
CA SER A 177 -59.66 -69.27 56.85
C SER A 177 -58.34 -70.03 56.58
N LYS A 178 -57.46 -69.87 57.59
CA LYS A 178 -56.67 -70.89 58.31
C LYS A 178 -55.47 -71.59 57.64
N LEU A 179 -54.34 -71.44 58.35
CA LEU A 179 -53.34 -72.45 58.73
C LEU A 179 -52.62 -73.19 57.57
N ALA A 180 -51.36 -72.89 57.24
CA ALA A 180 -50.14 -73.05 58.03
C ALA A 180 -49.54 -74.48 58.03
N ASN A 181 -48.55 -74.66 57.14
CA ASN A 181 -47.37 -75.51 57.35
C ASN A 181 -47.68 -77.05 57.35
N PRO A 182 -46.78 -77.97 57.77
CA PRO A 182 -45.66 -78.43 56.94
C PRO A 182 -45.53 -79.99 56.85
N PHE A 183 -44.52 -80.45 56.10
CA PHE A 183 -43.96 -81.82 56.06
C PHE A 183 -44.86 -82.99 55.61
N SER A 184 -44.52 -83.64 54.48
CA SER A 184 -43.70 -84.88 54.53
C SER A 184 -43.49 -85.53 53.15
N THR A 185 -42.29 -85.32 52.60
CA THR A 185 -41.35 -86.34 52.07
C THR A 185 -41.54 -87.77 52.61
N TYR A 186 -41.17 -88.90 51.98
CA TYR A 186 -40.26 -89.29 50.86
C TYR A 186 -40.71 -90.70 50.37
N THR A 187 -40.16 -91.42 49.37
CA THR A 187 -38.99 -91.32 48.44
C THR A 187 -39.38 -92.03 47.13
N ASP A 188 -38.87 -91.56 45.98
CA ASP A 188 -38.99 -92.19 44.65
C ASP A 188 -37.63 -91.87 43.73
N LEU A 189 -36.04 -93.12 42.64
CA LEU A 189 -34.71 -93.15 41.87
C LEU A 189 -34.80 -92.84 40.35
N SER A 190 -34.25 -91.70 39.91
CA SER A 190 -34.51 -91.10 38.59
C SER A 190 -33.68 -91.71 37.45
N PRO A 191 -34.14 -91.60 36.18
CA PRO A 191 -33.35 -91.97 34.99
C PRO A 191 -32.09 -91.10 34.79
N PHE A 192 -31.96 -89.98 35.50
CA PHE A 192 -30.75 -89.15 35.59
C PHE A 192 -29.86 -89.49 36.80
N GLY A 193 -30.12 -90.60 37.50
CA GLY A 193 -29.24 -91.14 38.54
C GLY A 193 -29.31 -90.43 39.90
N GLY A 194 -30.51 -90.36 40.51
CA GLY A 194 -30.62 -89.90 41.91
C GLY A 194 -32.00 -89.96 42.58
N TYR A 195 -33.06 -89.44 41.93
CA TYR A 195 -34.34 -89.13 42.57
C TYR A 195 -35.56 -89.78 41.91
N PRO A 196 -36.04 -90.90 42.42
CA PRO A 196 -37.61 -92.02 41.49
C PRO A 196 -38.75 -91.23 40.82
N ALA A 197 -39.36 -91.90 39.83
CA ALA A 197 -39.92 -91.28 38.63
C ALA A 197 -41.27 -90.56 38.82
N SER A 198 -41.93 -90.68 39.97
CA SER A 198 -43.16 -89.93 40.31
C SER A 198 -42.92 -88.43 40.57
N SER A 199 -41.69 -87.93 40.37
CA SER A 199 -41.27 -86.56 40.64
C SER A 199 -41.07 -85.66 39.41
N PHE A 200 -41.55 -86.08 38.22
CA PHE A 200 -41.60 -85.26 36.99
C PHE A 200 -43.05 -84.89 36.61
N PRO A 201 -43.55 -83.70 37.01
CA PRO A 201 -44.90 -83.24 36.67
C PRO A 201 -44.88 -82.26 35.48
N LEU A 202 -44.83 -82.78 34.26
CA LEU A 202 -45.12 -82.02 33.04
C LEU A 202 -45.97 -82.88 32.09
N HIS A 203 -47.18 -82.42 31.79
CA HIS A 203 -48.05 -82.98 30.76
C HIS A 203 -47.97 -82.10 29.50
N ILE A 204 -47.87 -82.72 28.32
CA ILE A 204 -47.69 -82.02 27.04
C ILE A 204 -48.92 -81.22 26.56
N ASP A 205 -50.00 -81.26 27.34
CA ASP A 205 -51.30 -80.64 27.05
C ASP A 205 -51.50 -79.33 27.84
N GLU A 206 -50.56 -78.93 28.71
CA GLU A 206 -50.69 -77.72 29.53
C GLU A 206 -50.28 -76.46 28.75
N LYS A 207 -51.30 -75.71 28.32
CA LYS A 207 -51.18 -74.38 27.75
C LYS A 207 -50.77 -73.39 28.87
N GLU A 208 -49.47 -73.15 29.01
CA GLU A 208 -48.92 -72.11 29.90
C GLU A 208 -49.41 -70.67 29.43
N PRO A 209 -49.21 -69.49 30.12
CA PRO A 209 -49.61 -68.06 29.67
C PRO A 209 -48.89 -66.94 28.72
N ASP A 210 -47.71 -66.98 27.98
CA ASP A 210 -47.01 -66.06 26.97
C ASP A 210 -46.60 -66.43 25.47
N ASP A 211 -46.76 -67.63 24.88
CA ASP A 211 -46.63 -68.10 23.47
C ASP A 211 -47.03 -67.16 22.31
N TYR A 212 -47.58 -65.98 22.59
CA TYR A 212 -47.72 -64.90 21.61
C TYR A 212 -46.39 -64.53 20.92
N ILE A 213 -45.24 -64.97 21.46
CA ILE A 213 -43.90 -64.89 20.85
C ILE A 213 -43.66 -65.98 19.79
N HIS A 214 -44.34 -67.13 19.89
CA HIS A 214 -44.04 -68.34 19.11
C HIS A 214 -45.17 -68.85 18.22
N ASN A 215 -46.43 -68.44 18.45
CA ASN A 215 -47.56 -68.61 17.53
C ASN A 215 -47.96 -67.24 16.92
N PRO A 216 -47.59 -66.95 15.65
CA PRO A 216 -47.87 -65.65 15.03
C PRO A 216 -49.35 -65.49 14.63
N ASP A 217 -49.96 -64.35 14.99
CA ASP A 217 -51.28 -63.95 14.53
C ASP A 217 -51.16 -63.02 13.30
N PRO A 218 -51.47 -63.52 12.08
CA PRO A 218 -51.31 -62.73 10.85
C PRO A 218 -52.28 -61.54 10.73
N ILE A 219 -53.31 -61.44 11.58
CA ILE A 219 -54.23 -60.30 11.62
C ILE A 219 -53.66 -59.20 12.53
N ALA A 220 -53.07 -59.57 13.67
CA ALA A 220 -52.44 -58.63 14.59
C ALA A 220 -51.22 -57.95 13.95
N ASP A 221 -50.30 -58.72 13.39
CA ASP A 221 -49.04 -58.22 12.80
C ASP A 221 -49.30 -57.26 11.63
N ALA A 222 -50.24 -57.61 10.74
CA ALA A 222 -50.65 -56.76 9.62
C ALA A 222 -51.26 -55.41 10.06
N SER A 223 -51.83 -55.34 11.27
CA SER A 223 -52.35 -54.10 11.86
C SER A 223 -51.24 -53.22 12.47
N TYR A 224 -50.17 -53.84 12.97
CA TYR A 224 -48.97 -53.16 13.47
C TYR A 224 -48.22 -52.51 12.33
N ASP A 225 -47.81 -53.29 11.32
CA ASP A 225 -46.89 -52.84 10.26
C ASP A 225 -47.49 -51.67 9.46
N LYS A 226 -48.81 -51.69 9.20
CA LYS A 226 -49.54 -50.60 8.52
C LYS A 226 -49.46 -49.26 9.25
N ASN A 227 -49.30 -49.26 10.58
CA ASN A 227 -49.26 -48.07 11.43
C ASN A 227 -47.92 -47.91 12.15
N ARG A 228 -46.89 -48.65 11.72
CA ARG A 228 -45.64 -48.86 12.46
C ARG A 228 -45.00 -47.58 12.98
N PHE A 229 -44.90 -46.54 12.15
CA PHE A 229 -44.35 -45.23 12.57
C PHE A 229 -45.06 -44.65 13.81
N TRP A 230 -46.38 -44.82 13.93
CA TRP A 230 -47.16 -44.36 15.09
C TRP A 230 -47.03 -45.27 16.32
N TYR A 231 -46.77 -46.56 16.14
CA TYR A 231 -46.49 -47.48 17.25
C TYR A 231 -45.06 -47.32 17.76
N ASP A 232 -44.07 -47.28 16.86
CA ASP A 232 -42.65 -47.04 17.17
C ASP A 232 -42.47 -45.67 17.86
N LEU A 233 -43.22 -44.62 17.46
CA LEU A 233 -43.22 -43.31 18.12
C LEU A 233 -43.90 -43.30 19.50
N LYS A 234 -44.97 -44.08 19.70
CA LYS A 234 -45.67 -44.19 21.01
C LYS A 234 -44.89 -45.02 22.02
N ASN A 235 -44.21 -46.07 21.57
CA ASN A 235 -43.44 -46.98 22.39
C ASN A 235 -41.93 -46.62 22.44
N MET A 236 -41.58 -45.40 22.01
CA MET A 236 -40.20 -44.95 21.88
C MET A 236 -39.49 -44.87 23.23
N ASP A 237 -38.43 -45.67 23.42
CA ASP A 237 -37.60 -45.61 24.63
C ASP A 237 -37.04 -44.20 24.88
N ARG A 238 -36.87 -43.87 26.16
CA ARG A 238 -36.34 -42.58 26.65
C ARG A 238 -35.00 -42.22 26.02
N ARG A 239 -34.14 -43.19 25.65
CA ARG A 239 -32.89 -42.92 24.93
C ARG A 239 -33.13 -42.51 23.48
N SER A 240 -34.00 -43.22 22.77
CA SER A 240 -34.38 -42.90 21.38
C SER A 240 -35.10 -41.54 21.30
N CYS A 241 -35.99 -41.26 22.27
CA CYS A 241 -36.66 -39.98 22.40
C CYS A 241 -35.68 -38.81 22.59
N GLY A 242 -34.63 -39.00 23.41
CA GLY A 242 -33.55 -38.02 23.56
C GLY A 242 -32.76 -37.78 22.27
N GLY A 243 -32.48 -38.85 21.50
CA GLY A 243 -31.84 -38.75 20.18
C GLY A 243 -32.69 -37.98 19.16
N PHE A 244 -34.00 -38.23 19.13
CA PHE A 244 -34.94 -37.52 18.24
C PHE A 244 -35.00 -36.02 18.55
N PHE A 245 -35.12 -35.63 19.82
CA PHE A 245 -35.06 -34.22 20.21
C PHE A 245 -33.68 -33.58 19.96
N GLY A 246 -32.59 -34.33 20.13
CA GLY A 246 -31.24 -33.87 19.77
C GLY A 246 -31.08 -33.60 18.26
N PHE A 247 -31.66 -34.44 17.41
CA PHE A 247 -31.68 -34.24 15.96
C PHE A 247 -32.50 -32.99 15.57
N ILE A 248 -33.69 -32.79 16.16
CA ILE A 248 -34.50 -31.59 15.95
C ILE A 248 -33.74 -30.34 16.41
N PHE A 249 -33.08 -30.38 17.58
CA PHE A 249 -32.29 -29.27 18.09
C PHE A 249 -31.12 -28.91 17.14
N LEU A 250 -30.40 -29.89 16.61
CA LEU A 250 -29.33 -29.65 15.63
C LEU A 250 -29.86 -29.05 14.32
N LEU A 251 -31.03 -29.48 13.85
CA LEU A 251 -31.68 -28.92 12.65
C LEU A 251 -32.10 -27.47 12.87
N VAL A 252 -32.69 -27.15 14.03
CA VAL A 252 -33.02 -25.76 14.41
C VAL A 252 -31.76 -24.90 14.57
N ALA A 253 -30.69 -25.42 15.20
CA ALA A 253 -29.42 -24.72 15.33
C ALA A 253 -28.77 -24.42 13.98
N ALA A 254 -28.85 -25.35 13.01
CA ALA A 254 -28.39 -25.12 11.65
C ALA A 254 -29.20 -24.00 10.94
N VAL A 255 -30.52 -23.96 11.11
CA VAL A 255 -31.36 -22.86 10.59
C VAL A 255 -30.99 -21.51 11.25
N VAL A 256 -30.70 -21.50 12.54
CA VAL A 256 -30.24 -20.28 13.25
C VAL A 256 -28.91 -19.78 12.67
N VAL A 257 -27.92 -20.66 12.50
CA VAL A 257 -26.57 -20.29 12.06
C VAL A 257 -26.49 -19.97 10.56
N PHE A 258 -27.17 -20.72 9.70
CA PHE A 258 -27.02 -20.59 8.24
C PHE A 258 -28.12 -19.77 7.55
N ILE A 259 -29.22 -19.43 8.24
CA ILE A 259 -30.31 -18.61 7.68
C ILE A 259 -30.56 -17.37 8.54
N ILE A 260 -30.86 -17.53 9.82
CA ILE A 260 -31.31 -16.40 10.67
C ILE A 260 -30.15 -15.43 10.94
N LEU A 261 -28.96 -15.93 11.31
CA LEU A 261 -27.81 -15.08 11.60
C LEU A 261 -27.38 -14.24 10.37
N PRO A 262 -27.16 -14.79 9.16
CA PRO A 262 -26.87 -14.00 7.96
C PRO A 262 -27.93 -12.94 7.64
N VAL A 263 -29.22 -13.27 7.78
CA VAL A 263 -30.32 -12.33 7.53
C VAL A 263 -30.32 -11.19 8.56
N LEU A 264 -30.08 -11.47 9.85
CA LEU A 264 -30.00 -10.44 10.88
C LEU A 264 -28.78 -9.52 10.70
N THR A 265 -27.63 -10.06 10.29
CA THR A 265 -26.44 -9.24 10.02
C THR A 265 -26.58 -8.41 8.74
N TYR A 266 -27.20 -8.95 7.68
CA TYR A 266 -27.38 -8.24 6.41
C TYR A 266 -28.49 -7.17 6.46
N SER A 267 -29.52 -7.39 7.28
CA SER A 267 -30.65 -6.43 7.44
C SER A 267 -30.34 -5.24 8.36
N GLY A 268 -29.14 -5.14 8.93
CA GLY A 268 -28.75 -4.04 9.83
C GLY A 268 -29.47 -4.02 11.18
N ILE A 269 -30.33 -5.00 11.48
CA ILE A 269 -31.10 -5.04 12.74
C ILE A 269 -30.19 -5.20 13.97
N THR A 270 -28.98 -5.74 13.79
CA THR A 270 -27.99 -5.92 14.86
C THR A 270 -27.05 -4.73 15.06
N THR A 271 -27.04 -3.72 14.18
CA THR A 271 -26.25 -2.49 14.43
C THR A 271 -27.04 -1.56 15.34
N PRO A 272 -26.55 -1.22 16.55
CA PRO A 272 -27.25 -0.27 17.42
C PRO A 272 -27.27 1.11 16.76
N TYR A 273 -28.34 1.87 16.99
CA TYR A 273 -28.40 3.27 16.56
C TYR A 273 -27.37 4.09 17.33
N HIS A 274 -26.25 4.39 16.68
CA HIS A 274 -25.31 5.40 17.12
C HIS A 274 -25.91 6.78 16.76
N PRO A 275 -26.28 7.63 17.74
CA PRO A 275 -26.64 9.01 17.42
C PRO A 275 -25.44 9.70 16.79
N GLN A 276 -25.67 10.56 15.78
CA GLN A 276 -24.62 11.38 15.19
C GLN A 276 -24.17 12.47 16.17
N THR A 277 -23.30 12.11 17.10
CA THR A 277 -22.52 13.04 17.90
C THR A 277 -21.45 13.64 17.02
N TYR A 278 -21.75 14.79 16.40
CA TYR A 278 -20.70 15.64 15.87
C TYR A 278 -19.88 16.17 17.05
N GLU A 279 -18.57 15.91 17.07
CA GLU A 279 -17.69 16.74 17.87
C GLU A 279 -17.60 18.12 17.23
N LEU A 280 -17.76 19.16 18.05
CA LEU A 280 -17.56 20.53 17.60
C LEU A 280 -16.05 20.81 17.57
N LEU A 281 -15.37 20.28 16.54
CA LEU A 281 -13.91 20.32 16.34
C LEU A 281 -13.32 21.70 16.67
N THR A 282 -14.02 22.76 16.26
CA THR A 282 -13.76 24.13 16.70
C THR A 282 -15.08 24.88 16.85
N ALA A 283 -15.14 25.83 17.80
CA ALA A 283 -16.27 26.77 17.94
C ALA A 283 -16.14 28.01 17.02
N TYR A 284 -15.26 27.97 16.01
CA TYR A 284 -14.96 29.10 15.13
C TYR A 284 -16.05 29.28 14.07
N SER A 285 -16.75 30.41 14.13
CA SER A 285 -17.70 30.81 13.09
C SER A 285 -16.93 31.41 11.91
N TYR A 286 -16.62 30.60 10.89
CA TYR A 286 -15.99 31.06 9.65
C TYR A 286 -16.70 32.31 9.09
N PRO A 287 -16.00 33.43 8.88
CA PRO A 287 -16.61 34.65 8.39
C PRO A 287 -16.77 34.58 6.86
N ILE A 288 -17.91 34.03 6.42
CA ILE A 288 -18.29 33.71 5.02
C ILE A 288 -17.98 34.83 3.99
N LEU A 289 -17.87 36.10 4.41
CA LEU A 289 -17.56 37.24 3.55
C LEU A 289 -16.38 38.12 4.03
N SER A 290 -15.64 37.72 5.08
CA SER A 290 -14.41 38.43 5.50
C SER A 290 -13.17 37.55 5.65
N GLY A 291 -13.27 36.26 5.31
CA GLY A 291 -12.10 35.39 5.02
C GLY A 291 -11.60 35.51 3.58
N ILE A 292 -12.36 36.16 2.69
CA ILE A 292 -12.00 36.38 1.28
C ILE A 292 -10.87 37.43 1.23
N ARG A 293 -9.66 37.00 0.89
CA ARG A 293 -8.50 37.88 0.65
C ARG A 293 -8.76 38.70 -0.61
N SER A 294 -8.63 40.02 -0.50
CA SER A 294 -8.80 40.98 -1.60
C SER A 294 -7.57 41.14 -2.49
N ASP A 295 -6.41 40.74 -1.98
CA ASP A 295 -5.10 41.01 -2.55
C ASP A 295 -4.32 39.70 -2.76
N LEU A 296 -3.43 39.71 -3.75
CA LEU A 296 -2.58 38.55 -4.06
C LEU A 296 -1.37 38.43 -3.13
N VAL A 297 -0.95 39.54 -2.52
CA VAL A 297 0.08 39.57 -1.46
C VAL A 297 -0.61 39.46 -0.11
N ASP A 298 -0.13 38.53 0.71
CA ASP A 298 -0.57 38.32 2.08
C ASP A 298 -0.31 39.56 2.96
N PRO A 299 -1.28 40.04 3.75
CA PRO A 299 -1.08 41.19 4.63
C PRO A 299 -0.03 40.96 5.74
N ASP A 300 0.28 39.71 6.09
CA ASP A 300 1.30 39.38 7.08
C ASP A 300 2.73 39.27 6.48
N THR A 301 2.90 39.33 5.15
CA THR A 301 4.23 39.29 4.52
C THR A 301 5.12 40.45 5.00
N PRO A 302 6.33 40.18 5.54
CA PRO A 302 7.18 41.23 6.09
C PRO A 302 7.75 42.17 5.03
N SER A 303 7.93 43.44 5.40
CA SER A 303 8.19 44.54 4.45
C SER A 303 9.51 44.47 3.67
N ASP A 304 10.47 43.69 4.14
CA ASP A 304 11.74 43.39 3.47
C ASP A 304 11.58 42.32 2.39
N ALA A 305 10.69 41.35 2.60
CA ALA A 305 10.35 40.31 1.62
C ALA A 305 9.55 40.80 0.40
N LEU A 306 9.18 42.09 0.34
CA LEU A 306 8.41 42.68 -0.78
C LEU A 306 9.22 42.83 -2.09
N LYS A 307 10.53 42.57 -2.08
CA LYS A 307 11.43 42.73 -3.24
C LYS A 307 12.46 41.61 -3.31
N PHE A 308 12.75 41.18 -4.53
CA PHE A 308 13.80 40.22 -4.84
C PHE A 308 14.80 40.83 -5.86
N LYS A 309 16.04 40.36 -5.86
CA LYS A 309 17.05 40.75 -6.86
C LYS A 309 17.37 39.56 -7.74
N SER A 310 16.96 39.66 -9.01
CA SER A 310 17.08 38.60 -10.01
C SER A 310 18.51 38.13 -10.27
N THR A 311 18.64 36.96 -10.90
CA THR A 311 19.89 36.43 -11.48
C THR A 311 20.63 37.46 -12.35
N LYS A 312 19.88 38.32 -13.06
CA LYS A 312 20.39 39.38 -13.94
C LYS A 312 20.64 40.71 -13.23
N GLY A 313 20.36 40.79 -11.93
CA GLY A 313 20.61 41.95 -11.07
C GLY A 313 19.51 43.00 -11.02
N GLU A 314 18.41 42.80 -11.76
CA GLU A 314 17.20 43.62 -11.74
C GLU A 314 16.44 43.45 -10.42
N THR A 315 15.73 44.49 -9.97
CA THR A 315 14.86 44.41 -8.79
C THR A 315 13.44 44.04 -9.22
N TRP A 316 12.99 42.86 -8.79
CA TRP A 316 11.62 42.37 -8.99
C TRP A 316 10.79 42.63 -7.73
N LYS A 317 9.48 42.78 -7.91
CA LYS A 317 8.52 43.01 -6.82
C LYS A 317 7.82 41.70 -6.48
N LEU A 318 7.46 41.52 -5.21
CA LEU A 318 6.50 40.50 -4.81
C LEU A 318 5.15 40.77 -5.50
N VAL A 319 4.51 39.72 -6.02
CA VAL A 319 3.23 39.80 -6.75
C VAL A 319 2.19 38.82 -6.22
N PHE A 320 2.61 37.72 -5.59
CA PHE A 320 1.76 36.85 -4.80
C PHE A 320 2.52 36.36 -3.56
N SER A 321 1.83 36.18 -2.45
CA SER A 321 2.33 35.43 -1.30
C SER A 321 1.21 34.70 -0.55
N ASP A 322 1.58 33.69 0.21
CA ASP A 322 0.79 33.12 1.30
C ASP A 322 1.77 32.79 2.43
N GLU A 323 1.49 33.31 3.63
CA GLU A 323 2.35 33.17 4.81
C GLU A 323 1.73 32.21 5.84
N PHE A 324 0.60 31.57 5.51
CA PHE A 324 -0.07 30.53 6.29
C PHE A 324 -0.40 30.83 7.77
N ASN A 325 -0.21 32.08 8.23
CA ASN A 325 -0.39 32.54 9.62
C ASN A 325 -1.81 32.39 10.20
N ALA A 326 -2.82 32.25 9.35
CA ALA A 326 -4.19 32.00 9.77
C ALA A 326 -4.36 30.52 10.17
N GLU A 327 -4.21 30.23 11.46
CA GLU A 327 -4.40 28.91 12.10
C GLU A 327 -5.73 28.23 11.72
N GLY A 328 -5.71 26.92 11.48
CA GLY A 328 -6.92 26.11 11.26
C GLY A 328 -7.58 26.30 9.89
N ARG A 329 -6.85 26.80 8.88
CA ARG A 329 -7.26 26.66 7.47
C ARG A 329 -7.25 25.19 7.09
N THR A 330 -8.33 24.79 6.44
CA THR A 330 -8.48 23.51 5.73
C THR A 330 -8.35 23.76 4.23
N PHE A 331 -8.05 22.71 3.47
CA PHE A 331 -7.80 22.80 2.03
C PHE A 331 -8.68 21.83 1.23
N TYR A 332 -9.86 21.48 1.74
CA TYR A 332 -10.84 20.72 0.94
C TYR A 332 -11.27 21.55 -0.29
N LYS A 333 -11.89 20.89 -1.26
CA LYS A 333 -12.37 21.53 -2.48
C LYS A 333 -13.29 22.74 -2.16
N GLU A 334 -12.89 23.90 -2.66
CA GLU A 334 -13.49 25.24 -2.43
C GLU A 334 -13.38 25.85 -1.01
N ASP A 335 -12.66 25.24 -0.06
CA ASP A 335 -12.36 25.89 1.23
C ASP A 335 -11.41 27.10 1.07
N ASP A 336 -10.42 26.98 0.18
CA ASP A 336 -9.38 27.97 -0.03
C ASP A 336 -9.42 28.58 -1.45
N GLN A 337 -9.01 29.85 -1.54
CA GLN A 337 -9.04 30.66 -2.76
C GLN A 337 -7.91 30.32 -3.74
N PHE A 338 -6.74 29.95 -3.24
CA PHE A 338 -5.50 29.84 -4.01
C PHE A 338 -4.97 28.41 -4.07
N PHE A 339 -5.30 27.58 -3.09
CA PHE A 339 -4.84 26.20 -2.98
C PHE A 339 -6.00 25.20 -2.82
N GLU A 340 -5.72 23.93 -3.07
CA GLU A 340 -6.62 22.79 -2.88
C GLU A 340 -5.76 21.58 -2.52
N ALA A 341 -6.12 20.83 -1.49
CA ALA A 341 -5.57 19.51 -1.24
C ALA A 341 -6.36 18.46 -2.04
N VAL A 342 -5.67 17.53 -2.68
CA VAL A 342 -6.33 16.46 -3.46
C VAL A 342 -6.70 15.25 -2.61
N ASP A 343 -7.78 14.60 -2.99
CA ASP A 343 -8.29 13.33 -2.44
C ASP A 343 -8.12 12.24 -3.52
N LEU A 344 -6.95 11.58 -3.55
CA LEU A 344 -6.60 10.59 -4.58
C LEU A 344 -5.46 9.63 -4.23
N TYR A 345 -5.41 8.52 -4.97
CA TYR A 345 -4.22 7.69 -5.12
C TYR A 345 -3.33 8.20 -6.27
N TYR A 346 -2.06 8.45 -6.00
CA TYR A 346 -1.13 8.98 -7.01
C TYR A 346 -0.43 7.85 -7.78
N ALA A 347 -1.17 7.30 -8.76
CA ALA A 347 -0.74 6.14 -9.53
C ALA A 347 0.53 6.36 -10.38
N SER A 348 0.86 7.62 -10.75
CA SER A 348 2.00 7.96 -11.62
C SER A 348 3.35 7.45 -11.11
N THR A 349 3.59 7.55 -9.79
CA THR A 349 4.80 7.06 -9.10
C THR A 349 4.53 5.82 -8.24
N GLN A 350 3.30 5.30 -8.23
CA GLN A 350 2.89 4.17 -7.37
C GLN A 350 3.22 4.43 -5.89
N ASP A 351 2.75 5.57 -5.40
CA ASP A 351 2.87 5.98 -3.99
C ASP A 351 2.22 4.91 -3.07
N LEU A 352 2.56 4.88 -1.78
CA LEU A 352 2.10 3.86 -0.81
C LEU A 352 0.98 4.36 0.11
N GLU A 353 0.70 5.65 0.02
CA GLU A 353 -0.28 6.41 0.76
C GLU A 353 -1.48 6.83 -0.11
N TRP A 354 -2.57 7.17 0.57
CA TRP A 354 -3.59 8.02 -0.03
C TRP A 354 -3.27 9.49 0.28
N TYR A 355 -3.33 10.37 -0.74
CA TYR A 355 -3.33 11.81 -0.48
C TYR A 355 -4.74 12.23 -0.05
N ASP A 356 -4.86 12.77 1.16
CA ASP A 356 -6.11 13.09 1.83
C ASP A 356 -6.09 14.56 2.30
N PRO A 357 -7.14 15.36 2.02
CA PRO A 357 -7.22 16.73 2.53
C PRO A 357 -7.24 16.85 4.05
N ASP A 358 -7.63 15.79 4.80
CA ASP A 358 -7.62 15.83 6.27
C ASP A 358 -6.19 15.81 6.88
N ALA A 359 -5.20 15.39 6.09
CA ALA A 359 -3.79 15.40 6.45
C ALA A 359 -3.10 16.76 6.21
N VAL A 360 -3.86 17.78 5.78
CA VAL A 360 -3.38 19.13 5.45
C VAL A 360 -4.14 20.18 6.27
N SER A 361 -3.42 20.98 7.05
CA SER A 361 -3.98 22.15 7.75
C SER A 361 -2.92 23.19 8.06
N THR A 362 -3.30 24.42 8.40
CA THR A 362 -2.35 25.39 8.97
C THR A 362 -2.28 25.30 10.50
N ALA A 363 -1.07 25.21 11.05
CA ALA A 363 -0.83 25.15 12.48
C ALA A 363 0.52 25.79 12.88
N ASN A 364 0.51 26.57 13.96
CA ASN A 364 1.68 27.31 14.48
C ASN A 364 2.39 28.15 13.40
N GLY A 365 1.62 28.95 12.66
CA GLY A 365 2.10 29.89 11.65
C GLY A 365 2.53 29.28 10.31
N THR A 366 2.25 28.01 10.03
CA THR A 366 2.71 27.33 8.81
C THR A 366 1.66 26.38 8.23
N LEU A 367 1.73 26.10 6.94
CA LEU A 367 1.07 24.95 6.32
C LEU A 367 1.76 23.66 6.79
N ASN A 368 1.01 22.74 7.39
CA ASN A 368 1.47 21.41 7.77
C ASN A 368 0.88 20.38 6.79
N ILE A 369 1.76 19.66 6.12
CA ILE A 369 1.44 18.41 5.40
C ILE A 369 1.98 17.28 6.28
N ARG A 370 1.09 16.45 6.80
CA ARG A 370 1.41 15.36 7.74
C ARG A 370 1.31 14.02 7.04
N MET A 371 2.26 13.12 7.31
CA MET A 371 2.16 11.71 6.91
C MET A 371 1.94 10.81 8.14
N ASP A 372 0.94 9.93 8.04
CA ASP A 372 0.54 8.97 9.07
C ASP A 372 0.69 7.52 8.58
N ALA A 373 1.08 6.61 9.47
CA ALA A 373 0.85 5.17 9.33
C ALA A 373 -0.62 4.83 9.67
N TYR A 374 -1.54 5.31 8.83
CA TYR A 374 -2.99 5.21 9.00
C TYR A 374 -3.60 4.46 7.82
N LYS A 375 -4.41 3.43 8.09
CA LYS A 375 -5.04 2.64 7.01
C LYS A 375 -6.16 3.46 6.34
N ASN A 376 -5.90 3.98 5.16
CA ASN A 376 -6.85 4.76 4.35
C ASN A 376 -7.05 4.12 2.96
N HIS A 377 -8.27 4.08 2.44
CA HIS A 377 -8.60 3.60 1.08
C HIS A 377 -7.86 2.30 0.65
N ASP A 378 -7.83 1.31 1.55
CA ASP A 378 -7.11 0.02 1.44
C ASP A 378 -5.56 0.07 1.35
N LEU A 379 -4.97 1.25 1.40
CA LEU A 379 -3.55 1.51 1.64
C LEU A 379 -3.25 1.60 3.15
N PHE A 380 -1.97 1.65 3.52
CA PHE A 380 -1.51 1.63 4.93
C PHE A 380 -0.99 2.97 5.44
N TYR A 381 -0.89 3.96 4.56
CA TYR A 381 -0.36 5.29 4.84
C TYR A 381 -1.31 6.36 4.31
N ARG A 382 -1.16 7.57 4.84
CA ARG A 382 -1.90 8.77 4.41
C ARG A 382 -0.96 9.97 4.45
N SER A 383 -1.04 10.84 3.45
CA SER A 383 -0.28 12.09 3.36
C SER A 383 -1.14 13.20 2.74
N GLY A 384 -0.54 14.36 2.45
CA GLY A 384 -1.19 15.47 1.74
C GLY A 384 -0.44 15.92 0.49
N MET A 385 -1.18 16.30 -0.54
CA MET A 385 -0.69 16.99 -1.74
C MET A 385 -1.55 18.22 -1.98
N VAL A 386 -0.93 19.39 -1.90
CA VAL A 386 -1.57 20.72 -2.05
C VAL A 386 -1.16 21.31 -3.38
N GLN A 387 -2.13 21.73 -4.18
CA GLN A 387 -1.93 22.29 -5.52
C GLN A 387 -2.70 23.61 -5.68
N SER A 388 -2.10 24.58 -6.37
CA SER A 388 -2.78 25.81 -6.80
C SER A 388 -3.41 25.72 -8.20
N TRP A 389 -3.47 24.51 -8.75
CA TRP A 389 -3.98 24.22 -10.11
C TRP A 389 -5.33 24.89 -10.37
N ASN A 390 -5.42 25.62 -11.47
CA ASN A 390 -6.55 26.42 -11.92
C ASN A 390 -7.10 27.47 -10.91
N LYS A 391 -6.43 27.69 -9.77
CA LYS A 391 -6.75 28.71 -8.76
C LYS A 391 -5.74 29.88 -8.76
N MET A 392 -4.44 29.58 -8.73
CA MET A 392 -3.36 30.55 -8.82
C MET A 392 -2.23 30.01 -9.70
N CYS A 393 -1.88 30.73 -10.76
CA CYS A 393 -0.80 30.35 -11.68
C CYS A 393 0.03 31.58 -12.08
N PHE A 394 1.28 31.37 -12.46
CA PHE A 394 2.22 32.42 -12.88
C PHE A 394 3.07 31.99 -14.09
N SER A 395 3.27 32.89 -15.06
CA SER A 395 3.85 32.52 -16.37
C SER A 395 5.38 32.62 -16.46
N GLN A 396 6.02 33.32 -15.50
CA GLN A 396 7.47 33.53 -15.36
C GLN A 396 7.77 34.23 -14.01
N GLY A 397 9.03 34.36 -13.64
CA GLY A 397 9.46 35.05 -12.41
C GLY A 397 10.24 34.12 -11.47
N LYS A 398 10.28 34.46 -10.18
CA LYS A 398 10.80 33.56 -9.13
C LYS A 398 9.67 33.09 -8.23
N VAL A 399 9.56 31.78 -8.03
CA VAL A 399 8.83 31.18 -6.91
C VAL A 399 9.81 30.82 -5.80
N GLU A 400 9.42 31.04 -4.55
CA GLU A 400 10.18 30.70 -3.35
C GLU A 400 9.26 30.07 -2.31
N PHE A 401 9.72 28.95 -1.74
CA PHE A 401 9.11 28.25 -0.63
C PHE A 401 10.05 28.38 0.58
N SER A 402 9.51 28.65 1.77
CA SER A 402 10.23 28.46 3.03
C SER A 402 9.70 27.19 3.67
N ALA A 403 10.54 26.19 3.88
CA ALA A 403 10.09 24.87 4.34
C ALA A 403 11.06 24.20 5.31
N ARG A 404 10.51 23.36 6.18
CA ARG A 404 11.25 22.41 7.01
C ARG A 404 10.86 21.00 6.61
N LEU A 405 11.86 20.18 6.29
CA LEU A 405 11.67 18.86 5.72
C LEU A 405 11.33 17.81 6.81
N PRO A 406 10.55 16.77 6.51
CA PRO A 406 10.07 15.78 7.48
C PRO A 406 11.16 14.83 7.99
N ASN A 407 10.93 14.20 9.14
CA ASN A 407 11.78 13.16 9.74
C ASN A 407 13.26 13.59 9.90
N TYR A 408 14.22 12.67 9.74
CA TYR A 408 15.66 12.93 9.82
C TYR A 408 16.30 13.07 8.43
N GLY A 409 17.09 14.12 8.22
CA GLY A 409 17.82 14.35 6.96
C GLY A 409 18.97 13.40 6.64
N ASN A 410 19.05 12.24 7.28
CA ASN A 410 20.00 11.17 6.99
C ASN A 410 19.32 9.79 6.89
N LYS A 411 17.99 9.78 6.65
CA LYS A 411 17.15 8.59 6.56
C LYS A 411 16.32 8.57 5.28
N HIS A 412 16.44 7.49 4.52
CA HIS A 412 15.81 7.31 3.20
C HIS A 412 14.31 6.99 3.30
N GLY A 413 13.57 7.36 2.25
CA GLY A 413 12.21 6.87 1.98
C GLY A 413 11.12 7.93 1.87
N LEU A 414 11.24 9.06 2.59
CA LEU A 414 10.30 10.18 2.44
C LEU A 414 10.72 11.10 1.29
N TRP A 415 9.76 11.50 0.47
CA TRP A 415 9.94 12.33 -0.72
C TRP A 415 9.13 13.64 -0.59
N PRO A 416 9.63 14.64 0.16
CA PRO A 416 9.01 15.96 0.22
C PRO A 416 9.26 16.71 -1.11
N GLY A 417 8.19 17.05 -1.82
CA GLY A 417 8.21 17.77 -3.09
C GLY A 417 7.68 19.19 -2.94
N LEU A 418 8.43 20.19 -3.44
CA LEU A 418 8.01 21.58 -3.62
C LEU A 418 8.34 21.98 -5.06
N TRP A 419 7.31 22.06 -5.91
CA TRP A 419 7.48 22.07 -7.37
C TRP A 419 6.37 22.84 -8.08
N THR A 420 6.44 22.88 -9.41
CA THR A 420 5.49 23.62 -10.26
C THR A 420 5.17 22.87 -11.54
N LEU A 421 3.92 22.97 -12.00
CA LEU A 421 3.42 22.29 -13.21
C LEU A 421 2.58 23.23 -14.08
N GLY A 422 2.80 23.18 -15.41
CA GLY A 422 1.99 23.94 -16.37
C GLY A 422 0.51 23.53 -16.33
N ASN A 423 -0.41 24.51 -16.21
CA ASN A 423 -1.82 24.31 -15.84
C ASN A 423 -2.65 23.39 -16.76
N LEU A 424 -2.17 23.08 -17.97
CA LEU A 424 -2.81 22.12 -18.88
C LEU A 424 -2.72 20.67 -18.39
N GLY A 425 -1.83 20.35 -17.44
CA GLY A 425 -1.83 19.08 -16.70
C GLY A 425 -2.22 19.31 -15.24
N ARG A 426 -2.85 18.31 -14.62
CA ARG A 426 -3.16 18.29 -13.18
C ARG A 426 -2.47 17.10 -12.50
N PRO A 427 -1.67 17.32 -11.44
CA PRO A 427 -1.01 16.23 -10.70
C PRO A 427 -2.01 15.19 -10.20
N GLY A 428 -1.73 13.90 -10.41
CA GLY A 428 -2.59 12.79 -10.00
C GLY A 428 -3.75 12.46 -10.95
N PHE A 429 -3.98 13.25 -12.00
CA PHE A 429 -5.04 13.00 -13.01
C PHE A 429 -4.40 12.63 -14.34
N MET A 430 -4.03 11.36 -14.51
CA MET A 430 -3.20 10.87 -15.61
C MET A 430 -3.76 11.17 -17.02
N ALA A 431 -5.09 11.09 -17.21
CA ALA A 431 -5.73 11.49 -18.46
C ALA A 431 -5.46 12.96 -18.85
N SER A 432 -5.34 13.88 -17.88
CA SER A 432 -4.98 15.27 -18.17
C SER A 432 -3.56 15.39 -18.70
N THR A 433 -2.59 14.76 -18.01
CA THR A 433 -1.15 14.89 -18.26
C THR A 433 -0.68 14.13 -19.50
N GLU A 434 -1.40 13.08 -19.93
CA GLU A 434 -1.05 12.29 -21.11
C GLU A 434 -0.83 13.17 -22.35
N GLY A 435 0.39 13.15 -22.90
CA GLY A 435 0.79 13.89 -24.10
C GLY A 435 0.90 15.42 -23.94
N VAL A 436 0.76 15.97 -22.73
CA VAL A 436 1.11 17.37 -22.42
C VAL A 436 2.27 17.45 -21.44
N TRP A 437 2.36 16.52 -20.48
CA TRP A 437 3.51 16.39 -19.60
C TRP A 437 4.62 15.54 -20.24
N PRO A 438 5.91 15.87 -20.06
CA PRO A 438 6.49 17.15 -19.61
C PRO A 438 6.89 18.03 -20.82
N TYR A 439 6.00 18.23 -21.79
CA TYR A 439 6.33 18.92 -23.04
C TYR A 439 6.51 20.44 -22.86
N THR A 440 7.61 20.97 -23.42
CA THR A 440 7.79 22.42 -23.65
C THR A 440 8.36 22.62 -25.07
N TYR A 441 7.49 22.39 -26.04
CA TYR A 441 7.90 22.13 -27.42
C TYR A 441 6.97 22.75 -28.47
N GLU A 442 7.60 23.34 -29.50
CA GLU A 442 6.94 24.15 -30.53
C GLU A 442 7.12 23.59 -31.96
N SER A 443 8.07 22.67 -32.16
CA SER A 443 8.49 22.26 -33.52
C SER A 443 7.65 21.11 -34.07
N CYS A 444 7.21 21.20 -35.33
CA CYS A 444 6.45 20.14 -36.00
C CYS A 444 7.40 19.14 -36.69
N ASP A 445 8.05 18.30 -35.90
CA ASP A 445 9.02 17.29 -36.36
C ASP A 445 8.85 15.96 -35.59
N ALA A 446 9.89 15.12 -35.53
CA ALA A 446 9.83 13.84 -34.84
C ALA A 446 9.45 13.96 -33.35
N GLY A 447 9.78 15.08 -32.68
CA GLY A 447 9.53 15.32 -31.27
C GLY A 447 8.06 15.25 -30.84
N ILE A 448 7.12 15.53 -31.76
CA ILE A 448 5.68 15.48 -31.47
C ILE A 448 5.05 14.10 -31.67
N THR A 449 5.82 13.12 -32.17
CA THR A 449 5.32 11.79 -32.55
C THR A 449 5.48 10.76 -31.42
N PRO A 450 4.68 9.68 -31.39
CA PRO A 450 4.86 8.59 -30.45
C PRO A 450 6.29 8.04 -30.48
N ASN A 451 6.87 7.78 -29.30
CA ASN A 451 8.25 7.36 -29.09
C ASN A 451 9.30 8.26 -29.79
N GLN A 452 8.95 9.51 -30.12
CA GLN A 452 9.74 10.42 -30.97
C GLN A 452 10.11 9.83 -32.35
N SER A 453 9.30 8.89 -32.86
CA SER A 453 9.61 8.05 -34.03
C SER A 453 10.92 7.23 -33.90
N SER A 454 11.43 7.03 -32.68
CA SER A 454 12.60 6.21 -32.42
C SER A 454 12.23 4.74 -32.14
N PRO A 455 12.93 3.76 -32.72
CA PRO A 455 12.77 2.34 -32.40
C PRO A 455 13.72 1.85 -31.29
N ASP A 456 14.41 2.75 -30.57
CA ASP A 456 15.37 2.40 -29.52
C ASP A 456 14.76 1.71 -28.29
N GLY A 457 13.45 1.92 -28.04
CA GLY A 457 12.76 1.38 -26.88
C GLY A 457 13.08 2.10 -25.56
N ILE A 458 13.61 3.32 -25.63
CA ILE A 458 13.92 4.19 -24.49
C ILE A 458 12.81 5.23 -24.31
N SER A 459 12.29 5.82 -25.39
CA SER A 459 11.14 6.74 -25.33
C SER A 459 9.81 6.02 -25.50
N TYR A 460 8.89 6.25 -24.54
CA TYR A 460 7.50 5.78 -24.55
C TYR A 460 6.51 6.95 -24.56
N LEU A 461 6.96 8.18 -24.89
CA LEU A 461 6.08 9.34 -25.02
C LEU A 461 4.93 9.03 -26.01
N PRO A 462 3.66 9.32 -25.67
CA PRO A 462 2.53 9.11 -26.59
C PRO A 462 2.51 10.09 -27.78
N GLY A 463 3.46 11.03 -27.84
CA GLY A 463 3.45 12.18 -28.73
C GLY A 463 2.84 13.42 -28.06
N GLN A 464 3.05 14.59 -28.65
CA GLN A 464 2.54 15.85 -28.10
C GLN A 464 1.08 16.04 -28.52
N LYS A 465 0.16 15.85 -27.56
CA LYS A 465 -1.31 15.99 -27.72
C LYS A 465 -1.67 17.37 -28.29
N LEU A 466 -1.01 18.41 -27.80
CA LEU A 466 -1.26 19.81 -28.15
C LEU A 466 -0.04 20.42 -28.88
N ASN A 467 0.13 20.05 -30.14
CA ASN A 467 1.26 20.50 -30.98
C ASN A 467 0.87 21.65 -31.92
N SER A 468 1.85 22.49 -32.26
CA SER A 468 1.70 23.68 -33.12
C SER A 468 1.14 23.39 -34.52
N CYS A 469 1.27 22.15 -35.01
CA CYS A 469 0.78 21.72 -36.32
C CYS A 469 -0.47 20.82 -36.28
N THR A 470 -1.28 20.95 -35.23
CA THR A 470 -2.62 20.38 -35.13
C THR A 470 -3.48 20.74 -36.36
N CYS A 471 -4.30 19.79 -36.82
CA CYS A 471 -5.14 19.96 -38.01
C CYS A 471 -6.26 20.97 -37.79
N LYS A 472 -6.68 21.66 -38.86
CA LYS A 472 -7.75 22.67 -38.78
C LYS A 472 -9.09 22.03 -38.37
N GLY A 473 -9.57 22.37 -37.18
CA GLY A 473 -10.85 21.90 -36.64
C GLY A 473 -10.76 20.65 -35.77
N GLU A 474 -9.56 20.17 -35.46
CA GLU A 474 -9.33 19.31 -34.29
C GLU A 474 -9.24 20.17 -33.02
N ASP A 475 -9.25 19.51 -31.87
CA ASP A 475 -9.18 20.14 -30.55
C ASP A 475 -7.78 20.69 -30.22
N HIS A 476 -7.71 21.93 -29.73
CA HIS A 476 -6.51 22.62 -29.27
C HIS A 476 -6.86 23.99 -28.63
N PRO A 477 -6.24 24.43 -27.52
CA PRO A 477 -6.55 25.72 -26.88
C PRO A 477 -6.24 26.94 -27.77
N ASN A 478 -5.07 26.97 -28.40
CA ASN A 478 -4.59 28.06 -29.27
C ASN A 478 -3.86 27.51 -30.52
N PRO A 479 -4.58 27.05 -31.57
CA PRO A 479 -3.98 26.40 -32.73
C PRO A 479 -2.87 27.22 -33.40
N GLY A 480 -1.69 26.62 -33.59
CA GLY A 480 -0.50 27.29 -34.15
C GLY A 480 0.60 27.61 -33.14
N VAL A 481 0.41 27.27 -31.87
CA VAL A 481 1.42 27.29 -30.79
C VAL A 481 1.54 25.87 -30.23
N GLY A 482 2.74 25.44 -29.86
CA GLY A 482 2.95 24.17 -29.16
C GLY A 482 2.76 24.31 -27.65
N ARG A 483 2.00 23.40 -27.05
CA ARG A 483 1.53 23.50 -25.65
C ARG A 483 1.86 22.25 -24.85
N GLY A 484 1.89 22.38 -23.53
CA GLY A 484 2.21 21.29 -22.63
C GLY A 484 2.02 21.61 -21.16
N ALA A 485 2.56 20.73 -20.33
CA ALA A 485 2.58 20.79 -18.87
C ALA A 485 3.99 20.40 -18.40
N PRO A 486 4.99 21.28 -18.57
CA PRO A 486 6.34 21.04 -18.06
C PRO A 486 6.33 21.05 -16.52
N GLU A 487 7.35 20.45 -15.94
CA GLU A 487 7.51 20.27 -14.51
C GLU A 487 8.86 20.86 -14.07
N VAL A 488 8.85 21.65 -12.99
CA VAL A 488 10.04 22.34 -12.49
C VAL A 488 10.06 22.35 -10.96
N ASP A 489 11.14 21.81 -10.41
CA ASP A 489 11.22 21.38 -9.02
C ASP A 489 12.15 22.30 -8.22
N ALA A 490 11.60 22.98 -7.21
CA ALA A 490 12.39 23.81 -6.29
C ALA A 490 13.15 22.93 -5.29
N ILE A 491 12.55 21.82 -4.90
CA ILE A 491 13.19 20.69 -4.23
C ILE A 491 12.31 19.45 -4.37
N GLU A 492 12.92 18.33 -4.75
CA GLU A 492 12.48 17.01 -4.33
C GLU A 492 13.51 16.50 -3.31
N GLY A 493 13.07 16.22 -2.08
CA GLY A 493 13.95 15.72 -1.03
C GLY A 493 14.24 14.23 -1.21
N THR A 494 15.49 13.86 -1.01
CA THR A 494 15.95 12.46 -0.89
C THR A 494 17.21 12.43 -0.02
N VAL A 495 17.81 11.25 0.16
CA VAL A 495 19.06 11.05 0.91
C VAL A 495 20.06 10.34 0.00
N ALA A 496 21.33 10.74 0.07
CA ALA A 496 22.43 10.16 -0.68
C ALA A 496 23.40 9.39 0.23
N ASP A 497 23.76 8.18 -0.20
CA ASP A 497 24.77 7.34 0.43
C ASP A 497 26.18 7.93 0.24
N VAL A 498 26.82 8.34 1.34
CA VAL A 498 28.20 8.85 1.33
C VAL A 498 29.14 7.73 1.77
N LYS A 499 29.91 7.17 0.82
CA LYS A 499 30.77 5.99 1.06
C LYS A 499 31.73 6.18 2.26
N GLY A 500 31.46 5.45 3.34
CA GLY A 500 32.27 5.47 4.57
C GLY A 500 31.86 6.52 5.60
N SER A 501 30.72 7.20 5.38
CA SER A 501 30.11 8.20 6.26
C SER A 501 28.64 7.87 6.50
N THR A 502 27.97 8.65 7.35
CA THR A 502 26.51 8.67 7.43
C THR A 502 25.92 9.20 6.12
N PRO A 503 24.78 8.67 5.63
CA PRO A 503 24.03 9.27 4.52
C PRO A 503 23.64 10.73 4.81
N ILE A 504 23.39 11.51 3.75
CA ILE A 504 23.08 12.94 3.88
C ILE A 504 21.95 13.37 2.95
N GLY A 505 21.08 14.25 3.44
CA GLY A 505 19.97 14.79 2.68
C GLY A 505 20.43 15.57 1.45
N VAL A 506 19.69 15.44 0.36
CA VAL A 506 19.94 16.05 -0.93
C VAL A 506 18.63 16.61 -1.48
N ALA A 507 18.69 17.81 -2.06
CA ALA A 507 17.66 18.30 -2.95
C ALA A 507 18.01 17.86 -4.38
N SER A 508 17.14 17.06 -5.01
CA SER A 508 17.01 17.11 -6.47
C SER A 508 16.34 18.44 -6.80
N GLN A 509 16.98 19.24 -7.64
CA GLN A 509 16.47 20.50 -8.15
C GLN A 509 16.43 20.36 -9.67
N SER A 510 15.24 20.37 -10.26
CA SER A 510 15.01 19.64 -11.52
C SER A 510 14.10 20.38 -12.52
N LEU A 511 14.28 20.04 -13.79
CA LEU A 511 13.42 20.35 -14.93
C LEU A 511 13.14 19.03 -15.65
N GLN A 512 11.88 18.58 -15.67
CA GLN A 512 11.47 17.50 -16.55
C GLN A 512 11.12 18.05 -17.93
N ILE A 513 11.53 17.35 -18.99
CA ILE A 513 11.39 17.85 -20.36
C ILE A 513 11.09 16.77 -21.39
N ALA A 514 10.18 17.10 -22.31
CA ALA A 514 9.91 16.36 -23.53
C ALA A 514 9.83 17.31 -24.74
N PRO A 515 10.25 16.87 -25.94
CA PRO A 515 10.90 15.60 -26.27
C PRO A 515 12.32 15.48 -25.71
N TYR A 516 12.90 14.28 -25.78
CA TYR A 516 14.24 14.00 -25.27
C TYR A 516 15.32 14.32 -26.30
N ASP A 517 16.51 14.63 -25.79
CA ASP A 517 17.74 14.67 -26.58
C ASP A 517 18.13 13.27 -27.09
N ILE A 518 18.76 13.18 -28.26
CA ILE A 518 19.28 11.90 -28.80
C ILE A 518 20.33 11.22 -27.90
N TRP A 519 20.99 11.97 -27.02
CA TRP A 519 21.93 11.46 -26.01
C TRP A 519 21.37 11.51 -24.58
N TYR A 520 20.09 11.87 -24.42
CA TYR A 520 19.43 11.99 -23.12
C TYR A 520 20.11 13.00 -22.17
N MET A 521 20.90 13.93 -22.71
CA MET A 521 21.63 14.96 -21.97
C MET A 521 21.30 16.37 -22.48
N PRO A 522 21.45 17.41 -21.63
CA PRO A 522 21.54 18.80 -22.07
C PRO A 522 22.95 19.12 -22.60
N ASP A 523 23.11 20.25 -23.30
CA ASP A 523 24.45 20.80 -23.52
C ASP A 523 24.96 21.49 -22.24
N TYR A 524 25.80 20.76 -21.49
CA TYR A 524 26.42 21.23 -20.25
C TYR A 524 27.33 22.46 -20.43
N ASN A 525 27.72 22.86 -21.65
CA ASN A 525 28.42 24.13 -21.88
C ASN A 525 27.53 25.36 -21.56
N PHE A 526 26.22 25.16 -21.46
CA PHE A 526 25.22 26.19 -21.13
C PHE A 526 24.57 25.97 -19.73
N ILE A 527 25.25 25.22 -18.85
CA ILE A 527 24.86 25.02 -17.45
C ILE A 527 25.98 25.56 -16.54
N GLU A 528 25.62 26.49 -15.65
CA GLU A 528 26.55 27.12 -14.68
C GLU A 528 26.27 26.59 -13.27
N ILE A 529 27.21 25.84 -12.68
CA ILE A 529 27.14 25.41 -11.27
C ILE A 529 27.94 26.41 -10.42
N TYR A 530 27.29 27.07 -9.45
CA TYR A 530 27.94 28.12 -8.66
C TYR A 530 28.82 27.57 -7.52
N ASN A 531 28.45 26.42 -6.94
CA ASN A 531 29.20 25.80 -5.86
C ASN A 531 29.34 24.28 -6.05
N ALA A 532 30.33 23.89 -6.86
CA ALA A 532 30.68 22.51 -7.15
C ALA A 532 31.22 21.70 -5.95
N SER A 533 31.27 22.27 -4.74
CA SER A 533 31.59 21.52 -3.51
C SER A 533 30.36 20.96 -2.78
N VAL A 534 29.15 21.44 -3.12
CA VAL A 534 27.89 20.96 -2.55
C VAL A 534 26.82 20.62 -3.60
N THR A 535 26.92 21.20 -4.81
CA THR A 535 26.02 20.96 -5.95
C THR A 535 26.74 20.21 -7.05
N SER A 536 26.08 19.22 -7.65
CA SER A 536 26.56 18.48 -8.82
C SER A 536 25.39 18.11 -9.74
N MET A 537 25.62 17.89 -11.04
CA MET A 537 24.55 17.36 -11.90
C MET A 537 24.24 15.91 -11.51
N ASN A 538 22.96 15.57 -11.45
CA ASN A 538 22.49 14.22 -11.16
C ASN A 538 22.93 13.27 -12.29
N THR A 539 23.13 11.99 -11.95
CA THR A 539 23.45 10.92 -12.91
C THR A 539 22.19 10.25 -13.48
N TRP A 540 21.04 10.43 -12.82
CA TRP A 540 19.74 10.12 -13.39
C TRP A 540 19.35 11.19 -14.40
N ALA A 541 18.90 10.76 -15.59
CA ALA A 541 18.66 11.61 -16.75
C ALA A 541 17.20 11.53 -17.26
N GLY A 542 16.29 11.00 -16.45
CA GLY A 542 14.90 10.75 -16.82
C GLY A 542 14.46 9.28 -16.77
N GLY A 543 13.27 9.02 -17.30
CA GLY A 543 12.64 7.71 -17.41
C GLY A 543 11.91 7.55 -18.75
N PRO A 544 11.05 6.51 -18.91
CA PRO A 544 10.40 6.21 -20.19
C PRO A 544 9.43 7.29 -20.67
N LEU A 545 8.98 8.19 -19.78
CA LEU A 545 8.01 9.27 -20.05
C LEU A 545 8.57 10.69 -19.82
N GLN A 546 9.84 10.86 -19.41
CA GLN A 546 10.48 12.17 -19.24
C GLN A 546 12.00 12.12 -19.45
N GLN A 547 12.61 13.17 -20.02
CA GLN A 547 14.04 13.43 -19.79
C GLN A 547 14.14 14.35 -18.58
N GLY A 548 14.94 13.98 -17.59
CA GLY A 548 15.18 14.78 -16.39
C GLY A 548 16.50 15.54 -16.50
N ILE A 549 16.49 16.84 -16.16
CA ILE A 549 17.71 17.65 -16.01
C ILE A 549 17.74 18.13 -14.57
N SER A 550 18.37 17.32 -13.70
CA SER A 550 18.42 17.51 -12.25
C SER A 550 19.83 17.88 -11.78
N GLY A 551 19.91 18.85 -10.87
CA GLY A 551 21.08 19.14 -10.05
C GLY A 551 20.84 18.65 -8.63
N ALA A 552 21.75 17.83 -8.12
CA ALA A 552 21.75 17.33 -6.75
C ALA A 552 22.57 18.27 -5.85
N THR A 553 21.93 18.89 -4.86
CA THR A 553 22.59 19.75 -3.86
C THR A 553 22.48 19.18 -2.45
N THR A 554 23.61 19.08 -1.76
CA THR A 554 23.73 18.58 -0.39
C THR A 554 23.06 19.53 0.60
N LEU A 555 22.23 18.99 1.50
CA LEU A 555 21.44 19.74 2.48
C LEU A 555 22.04 19.67 3.89
N ASN A 556 21.71 20.66 4.72
CA ASN A 556 22.07 20.67 6.13
C ASN A 556 21.04 19.87 6.95
N LEU A 557 21.51 18.96 7.80
CA LEU A 557 20.67 18.14 8.68
C LEU A 557 19.80 18.98 9.64
N THR A 558 20.16 20.24 9.91
CA THR A 558 19.38 21.17 10.76
C THR A 558 18.15 21.79 10.07
N TRP A 559 17.89 21.47 8.80
CA TRP A 559 16.69 21.89 8.04
C TRP A 559 15.56 20.84 8.08
N TYR A 560 15.71 19.81 8.91
CA TYR A 560 14.80 18.69 9.05
C TYR A 560 14.09 18.70 10.42
N GLU A 561 12.94 18.03 10.48
CA GLU A 561 12.07 17.89 11.64
C GLU A 561 12.78 17.29 12.86
N PHE A 562 13.59 16.25 12.65
CA PHE A 562 14.33 15.54 13.68
C PHE A 562 15.85 15.52 13.40
N GLY A 563 16.66 15.37 14.46
CA GLY A 563 18.12 15.41 14.41
C GLY A 563 18.72 16.15 15.60
N GLU A 564 20.00 16.52 15.50
CA GLU A 564 20.63 17.48 16.42
C GLU A 564 20.68 18.86 15.76
N GLY A 565 20.13 19.89 16.42
CA GLY A 565 20.18 21.26 15.91
C GLY A 565 19.03 22.14 16.37
N SER A 566 18.63 23.07 15.50
CA SER A 566 17.56 24.04 15.75
C SER A 566 16.33 23.88 14.85
N HIS A 567 16.30 22.86 13.97
CA HIS A 567 15.14 22.49 13.14
C HIS A 567 14.56 23.68 12.36
N ASN A 568 15.45 24.38 11.66
CA ASN A 568 15.14 25.62 10.95
C ASN A 568 14.31 25.35 9.69
N PHE A 569 13.50 26.34 9.31
CA PHE A 569 13.03 26.46 7.94
C PHE A 569 14.19 26.91 7.03
N GLN A 570 14.16 26.49 5.77
CA GLN A 570 15.10 26.89 4.73
C GLN A 570 14.34 27.27 3.46
N ARG A 571 14.89 28.23 2.71
CA ARG A 571 14.34 28.67 1.42
C ARG A 571 14.75 27.72 0.31
N TYR A 572 13.79 27.31 -0.51
CA TYR A 572 13.98 26.59 -1.76
C TYR A 572 13.27 27.38 -2.86
N GLY A 573 13.86 27.53 -4.04
CA GLY A 573 13.24 28.38 -5.05
C GLY A 573 13.78 28.22 -6.45
N VAL A 574 12.97 28.70 -7.39
CA VAL A 574 13.20 28.61 -8.84
C VAL A 574 12.93 29.96 -9.45
N GLU A 575 13.90 30.50 -10.18
CA GLU A 575 13.78 31.71 -10.99
C GLU A 575 13.84 31.35 -12.48
N PHE A 576 12.85 31.76 -13.27
CA PHE A 576 12.87 31.56 -14.72
C PHE A 576 12.38 32.77 -15.51
N LEU A 577 12.91 32.87 -16.72
CA LEU A 577 12.48 33.83 -17.74
C LEU A 577 12.22 33.09 -19.04
N SER A 578 10.98 33.17 -19.51
CA SER A 578 10.46 32.44 -20.67
C SER A 578 10.74 33.16 -22.00
N ASP A 579 11.94 33.72 -22.12
CA ASP A 579 12.43 34.35 -23.35
C ASP A 579 13.08 33.31 -24.27
N ASN A 580 12.98 33.50 -25.58
CA ASN A 580 13.53 32.57 -26.56
C ASN A 580 15.06 32.46 -26.43
N ASP A 581 15.78 33.59 -26.47
CA ASP A 581 17.23 33.61 -26.73
C ASP A 581 18.05 34.06 -25.51
N LYS A 582 17.39 34.63 -24.50
CA LYS A 582 17.91 35.02 -23.19
C LYS A 582 17.22 34.29 -22.05
N GLY A 583 16.41 33.27 -22.36
CA GLY A 583 15.73 32.44 -21.40
C GLY A 583 16.70 31.63 -20.55
N TYR A 584 16.30 31.40 -19.30
CA TYR A 584 17.11 30.70 -18.32
C TYR A 584 16.22 30.22 -17.16
N LEU A 585 16.79 29.32 -16.37
CA LEU A 585 16.19 28.69 -15.22
C LEU A 585 17.28 28.54 -14.14
N THR A 586 17.13 29.21 -13.00
CA THR A 586 18.09 29.24 -11.89
C THR A 586 17.45 28.67 -10.63
N TRP A 587 18.13 27.72 -9.98
CA TRP A 587 17.68 27.16 -8.71
C TRP A 587 18.42 27.78 -7.52
N TYR A 588 17.72 27.82 -6.38
CA TYR A 588 18.15 28.49 -5.16
C TYR A 588 18.00 27.57 -3.93
N ILE A 589 18.95 27.68 -3.00
CA ILE A 589 18.83 27.18 -1.62
C ILE A 589 19.33 28.28 -0.68
N GLY A 590 18.46 28.75 0.22
CA GLY A 590 18.70 29.98 0.97
C GLY A 590 18.70 31.20 0.06
N GLU A 591 19.76 32.01 0.13
CA GLU A 591 20.01 33.15 -0.78
C GLU A 591 21.03 32.81 -1.87
N GLU A 592 21.64 31.62 -1.81
CA GLU A 592 22.63 31.15 -2.79
C GLU A 592 21.95 30.47 -3.97
N LYS A 593 22.49 30.70 -5.17
CA LYS A 593 22.15 29.94 -6.36
C LYS A 593 22.89 28.60 -6.32
N THR A 594 22.23 27.51 -6.68
CA THR A 594 22.89 26.19 -6.81
C THR A 594 23.45 26.02 -8.22
N TYR A 595 22.59 26.12 -9.23
CA TYR A 595 22.96 26.14 -10.64
C TYR A 595 21.97 26.94 -11.52
N THR A 596 22.42 27.32 -12.72
CA THR A 596 21.62 27.93 -13.79
C THR A 596 21.67 27.05 -15.04
N LEU A 597 20.53 26.79 -15.65
CA LEU A 597 20.38 26.26 -17.00
C LEU A 597 19.98 27.40 -17.95
N HIS A 598 20.74 27.63 -19.01
CA HIS A 598 20.39 28.60 -20.05
C HIS A 598 19.63 27.93 -21.22
N ALA A 599 18.75 28.65 -21.91
CA ALA A 599 17.92 28.10 -22.99
C ALA A 599 18.71 27.45 -24.16
N TYR A 600 20.01 27.73 -24.30
CA TYR A 600 20.88 27.06 -25.27
C TYR A 600 21.31 25.64 -24.85
N ALA A 601 21.22 25.27 -23.57
CA ALA A 601 21.39 23.88 -23.11
C ALA A 601 20.36 22.91 -23.71
N LEU A 602 19.27 23.47 -24.26
CA LEU A 602 18.10 22.78 -24.81
C LEU A 602 17.92 23.04 -26.32
N ALA A 603 19.00 23.47 -26.99
CA ALA A 603 19.05 23.76 -28.42
C ALA A 603 18.66 22.54 -29.30
N PRO A 604 18.32 22.75 -30.59
CA PRO A 604 18.01 21.66 -31.52
C PRO A 604 19.14 20.63 -31.62
N ASN A 605 18.80 19.34 -31.57
CA ASN A 605 19.74 18.24 -31.69
C ASN A 605 19.10 17.03 -32.39
N GLY A 606 19.89 16.31 -33.20
CA GLY A 606 19.42 15.14 -33.93
C GLY A 606 18.22 15.41 -34.84
N ASN A 607 17.06 14.86 -34.47
CA ASN A 607 15.79 14.97 -35.18
C ASN A 607 14.76 15.90 -34.49
N ILE A 608 15.15 16.62 -33.43
CA ILE A 608 14.28 17.54 -32.70
C ILE A 608 14.75 19.00 -32.80
N GLY A 609 13.79 19.91 -33.00
CA GLY A 609 13.96 21.36 -32.81
C GLY A 609 14.20 21.80 -31.36
N TRP A 610 14.06 23.10 -31.11
CA TRP A 610 14.42 23.75 -29.84
C TRP A 610 13.36 23.48 -28.76
N ARG A 611 13.80 23.03 -27.59
CA ARG A 611 12.94 22.89 -26.40
C ARG A 611 13.14 24.14 -25.55
N ARG A 612 12.17 25.06 -25.56
CA ARG A 612 12.34 26.39 -24.93
C ARG A 612 12.04 26.31 -23.43
N ILE A 613 12.51 27.30 -22.67
CA ILE A 613 11.97 27.55 -21.33
C ILE A 613 10.50 27.96 -21.50
N SER A 614 9.60 27.26 -20.81
CA SER A 614 8.16 27.31 -21.10
C SER A 614 7.51 28.64 -20.74
N LYS A 615 6.45 28.98 -21.49
CA LYS A 615 5.57 30.14 -21.27
C LYS A 615 4.20 29.74 -20.71
N GLU A 616 4.01 28.45 -20.44
CA GLU A 616 2.78 27.95 -19.82
C GLU A 616 2.55 28.62 -18.46
N PRO A 617 1.29 28.93 -18.07
CA PRO A 617 0.99 29.36 -16.72
C PRO A 617 1.27 28.21 -15.75
N MET A 618 2.26 28.39 -14.87
CA MET A 618 2.68 27.38 -13.90
C MET A 618 1.85 27.47 -12.63
N SER A 619 1.28 26.35 -12.21
CA SER A 619 0.70 26.14 -10.88
C SER A 619 1.78 25.69 -9.89
N VAL A 620 1.52 25.87 -8.59
CA VAL A 620 2.39 25.47 -7.47
C VAL A 620 1.88 24.16 -6.87
N ILE A 621 2.78 23.23 -6.54
CA ILE A 621 2.49 21.97 -5.88
C ILE A 621 3.41 21.79 -4.66
N MET A 622 2.86 21.28 -3.57
CA MET A 622 3.55 20.94 -2.32
C MET A 622 3.02 19.60 -1.82
N ASN A 623 3.85 18.57 -1.74
CA ASN A 623 3.44 17.23 -1.27
C ASN A 623 4.54 16.56 -0.45
N MET A 624 4.17 15.50 0.27
CA MET A 624 5.12 14.56 0.88
C MET A 624 4.77 13.15 0.42
N GLY A 625 5.55 12.62 -0.51
CA GLY A 625 5.40 11.30 -1.09
C GLY A 625 6.13 10.19 -0.32
N LEU A 626 5.72 8.93 -0.51
CA LEU A 626 6.38 7.73 -0.01
C LEU A 626 6.26 6.59 -1.03
N SER A 627 7.25 6.43 -1.92
CA SER A 627 7.21 5.44 -3.01
C SER A 627 8.50 4.62 -3.17
N ASN A 628 8.34 3.30 -3.32
CA ASN A 628 9.42 2.38 -3.74
C ASN A 628 9.89 2.61 -5.19
N SER A 629 9.14 3.37 -5.99
CA SER A 629 9.55 3.76 -7.36
C SER A 629 10.56 4.91 -7.35
N TRP A 630 10.73 5.59 -6.22
CA TRP A 630 11.54 6.80 -6.08
C TRP A 630 12.84 6.57 -5.28
N ASP A 631 12.73 6.13 -4.03
CA ASP A 631 13.85 5.89 -3.11
C ASP A 631 13.66 4.54 -2.39
N TYR A 632 14.74 4.02 -1.81
CA TYR A 632 14.66 2.92 -0.86
C TYR A 632 13.99 3.41 0.44
N ILE A 633 13.16 2.60 1.09
CA ILE A 633 12.46 3.01 2.31
C ILE A 633 13.06 2.32 3.53
N ASP A 634 13.79 3.07 4.38
CA ASP A 634 14.31 2.59 5.67
C ASP A 634 13.20 2.60 6.74
N TRP A 635 12.21 1.73 6.59
CA TRP A 635 10.99 1.67 7.42
C TRP A 635 11.22 1.80 8.95
N PRO A 636 12.22 1.14 9.57
CA PRO A 636 12.48 1.28 11.02
C PRO A 636 12.96 2.67 11.46
N SER A 637 13.19 3.60 10.53
CA SER A 637 13.67 4.96 10.78
C SER A 637 12.65 6.07 10.55
N ILE A 638 11.44 5.74 10.08
CA ILE A 638 10.34 6.69 9.89
C ILE A 638 9.42 6.62 11.10
N ASN A 639 9.57 7.59 12.01
CA ASN A 639 8.79 7.67 13.24
C ASN A 639 7.48 8.44 13.01
N PHE A 640 6.48 7.78 12.40
CA PHE A 640 5.17 8.38 12.17
C PHE A 640 4.49 8.85 13.48
N PRO A 641 3.78 10.00 13.49
CA PRO A 641 3.61 10.94 12.38
C PRO A 641 4.85 11.80 12.12
N VAL A 642 5.01 12.23 10.87
CA VAL A 642 6.06 13.16 10.40
C VAL A 642 5.44 14.31 9.62
N GLU A 643 6.04 15.50 9.67
CA GLU A 643 5.49 16.72 9.06
C GLU A 643 6.46 17.43 8.10
N LEU A 644 6.05 17.57 6.84
CA LEU A 644 6.56 18.61 5.95
C LEU A 644 5.85 19.91 6.31
N ARG A 645 6.58 20.93 6.74
CA ARG A 645 6.01 22.24 7.11
C ARG A 645 6.48 23.33 6.16
N VAL A 646 5.55 24.13 5.64
CA VAL A 646 5.81 25.27 4.74
C VAL A 646 5.39 26.56 5.44
N ASP A 647 6.38 27.43 5.69
CA ASP A 647 6.30 28.73 6.36
C ASP A 647 5.80 29.83 5.41
N TYR A 648 6.19 29.81 4.13
CA TYR A 648 5.56 30.64 3.10
C TYR A 648 5.71 30.08 1.69
N VAL A 649 4.82 30.53 0.80
CA VAL A 649 5.00 30.55 -0.67
C VAL A 649 5.01 32.00 -1.14
N ARG A 650 6.01 32.40 -1.94
CA ARG A 650 6.14 33.77 -2.48
C ARG A 650 6.49 33.75 -3.97
N VAL A 651 5.86 34.63 -4.75
CA VAL A 651 6.13 34.80 -6.19
C VAL A 651 6.56 36.23 -6.48
N TYR A 652 7.68 36.37 -7.20
CA TYR A 652 8.32 37.62 -7.56
C TYR A 652 8.39 37.79 -9.08
N GLN A 653 8.01 38.96 -9.59
CA GLN A 653 8.03 39.27 -11.02
C GLN A 653 8.61 40.65 -11.32
N ALA A 654 9.09 40.83 -12.55
CA ALA A 654 9.52 42.13 -13.07
C ALA A 654 8.35 43.14 -12.96
N SER A 655 8.66 44.38 -12.57
CA SER A 655 7.61 45.33 -12.16
C SER A 655 6.68 45.74 -13.29
N ASP A 656 7.15 45.61 -14.53
CA ASP A 656 6.56 45.92 -15.84
C ASP A 656 5.98 44.70 -16.56
N ASN A 657 6.30 43.47 -16.13
CA ASN A 657 5.83 42.22 -16.73
C ASN A 657 5.31 41.27 -15.65
N VAL A 658 4.09 41.57 -15.17
CA VAL A 658 3.36 40.79 -14.15
C VAL A 658 2.29 39.94 -14.83
N SER A 659 2.27 38.65 -14.50
CA SER A 659 1.28 37.67 -14.95
C SER A 659 1.00 36.70 -13.81
N ILE A 660 -0.11 36.92 -13.10
CA ILE A 660 -0.72 35.99 -12.15
C ILE A 660 -2.11 35.65 -12.69
N THR A 661 -2.18 34.61 -13.51
CA THR A 661 -3.40 34.08 -14.14
C THR A 661 -3.14 32.67 -14.67
N CYS A 662 -4.13 31.80 -14.58
CA CYS A 662 -4.11 30.48 -15.22
C CYS A 662 -4.56 30.54 -16.70
N ASP A 663 -5.06 31.68 -17.17
CA ASP A 663 -5.50 31.91 -18.55
C ASP A 663 -4.81 33.16 -19.18
N PRO A 664 -3.52 33.09 -19.53
CA PRO A 664 -2.86 34.10 -20.36
C PRO A 664 -3.46 34.19 -21.75
N THR A 665 -3.51 35.38 -22.35
CA THR A 665 -4.15 35.59 -23.67
C THR A 665 -3.40 34.95 -24.85
N ASP A 666 -2.10 34.66 -24.69
CA ASP A 666 -1.29 33.94 -25.67
C ASP A 666 -1.16 32.43 -25.36
N HIS A 667 -1.35 32.01 -24.11
CA HIS A 667 -1.33 30.63 -23.62
C HIS A 667 -2.62 30.23 -22.87
N PRO A 668 -3.83 30.39 -23.45
CA PRO A 668 -5.08 30.11 -22.75
C PRO A 668 -5.18 28.64 -22.32
N THR A 669 -5.85 28.39 -21.19
CA THR A 669 -6.13 27.05 -20.65
C THR A 669 -7.58 26.88 -20.21
N TYR A 670 -8.26 27.95 -19.77
CA TYR A 670 -9.56 27.85 -19.09
C TYR A 670 -10.62 27.14 -19.94
N GLN A 671 -10.89 27.62 -21.16
CA GLN A 671 -11.90 27.02 -22.03
C GLN A 671 -11.58 25.56 -22.39
N TYR A 672 -10.29 25.20 -22.46
CA TYR A 672 -9.84 23.84 -22.78
C TYR A 672 -10.01 22.88 -21.60
N ILE A 673 -9.78 23.35 -20.37
CA ILE A 673 -10.02 22.57 -19.15
C ILE A 673 -11.53 22.37 -18.97
N GLU A 674 -12.33 23.44 -19.10
CA GLU A 674 -13.80 23.40 -18.98
C GLU A 674 -14.48 22.50 -20.03
N SER A 675 -13.91 22.34 -21.22
CA SER A 675 -14.44 21.40 -22.23
C SER A 675 -14.04 19.95 -21.99
N HIS A 676 -13.15 19.67 -21.04
CA HIS A 676 -12.54 18.35 -20.83
C HIS A 676 -12.52 17.90 -19.35
N LEU A 677 -13.45 18.41 -18.53
CA LEU A 677 -13.44 18.24 -17.07
C LEU A 677 -13.33 16.78 -16.58
N ASP A 678 -13.81 15.78 -17.33
CA ASP A 678 -13.69 14.38 -16.94
C ASP A 678 -12.22 13.97 -16.73
N ALA A 679 -11.30 14.46 -17.58
CA ALA A 679 -9.87 14.21 -17.49
C ALA A 679 -9.16 14.96 -16.34
N TYR A 680 -9.79 16.01 -15.79
CA TYR A 680 -9.25 16.88 -14.73
C TYR A 680 -9.92 16.69 -13.36
N GLN A 681 -11.03 15.94 -13.29
CA GLN A 681 -11.82 15.73 -12.08
C GLN A 681 -12.01 14.27 -11.68
N ASN A 682 -11.70 13.29 -12.54
CA ASN A 682 -11.72 11.86 -12.19
C ASN A 682 -10.31 11.25 -12.24
N PRO A 683 -9.66 10.93 -11.11
CA PRO A 683 -8.31 10.35 -11.10
C PRO A 683 -8.28 8.90 -11.61
N ASN A 684 -9.44 8.25 -11.76
CA ASN A 684 -9.53 6.87 -12.28
C ASN A 684 -9.35 6.78 -13.81
N TYR A 685 -9.33 7.89 -14.54
CA TYR A 685 -9.06 7.88 -15.98
C TYR A 685 -7.55 7.96 -16.26
N THR A 686 -7.00 6.88 -16.80
CA THR A 686 -5.57 6.70 -17.07
C THR A 686 -5.10 7.33 -18.38
N SER A 687 -5.96 7.45 -19.38
CA SER A 687 -5.68 8.07 -20.68
C SER A 687 -6.76 9.08 -21.08
N TRP A 688 -6.41 9.97 -22.00
CA TRP A 688 -7.32 10.91 -22.66
C TRP A 688 -8.50 10.20 -23.34
N THR A 689 -8.28 8.98 -23.83
CA THR A 689 -9.33 8.13 -24.40
C THR A 689 -10.23 7.47 -23.36
N ASP A 690 -9.75 7.17 -22.15
CA ASP A 690 -10.58 6.65 -21.05
C ASP A 690 -11.55 7.72 -20.55
N ALA A 691 -11.10 8.98 -20.52
CA ALA A 691 -11.93 10.17 -20.29
C ALA A 691 -12.92 10.49 -21.43
N GLY A 692 -13.01 9.64 -22.47
CA GLY A 692 -13.97 9.74 -23.57
C GLY A 692 -13.57 10.71 -24.71
N TYR A 693 -12.40 11.33 -24.62
CA TYR A 693 -11.94 12.31 -25.59
C TYR A 693 -11.13 11.68 -26.72
N LYS A 694 -10.90 12.44 -27.80
CA LYS A 694 -10.19 11.97 -28.99
C LYS A 694 -8.83 12.66 -29.07
N TRP A 695 -7.82 11.90 -29.48
CA TRP A 695 -6.49 12.46 -29.72
C TRP A 695 -6.52 13.43 -30.91
N PRO A 696 -6.03 14.68 -30.77
CA PRO A 696 -5.97 15.63 -31.87
C PRO A 696 -5.05 15.15 -33.01
N LYS A 697 -5.51 15.31 -34.26
CA LYS A 697 -4.67 15.00 -35.44
C LYS A 697 -3.69 16.12 -35.74
N ASN A 698 -2.52 15.78 -36.28
CA ASN A 698 -1.48 16.73 -36.71
C ASN A 698 -1.09 16.54 -38.18
N LYS A 699 -0.52 17.59 -38.79
CA LYS A 699 -0.13 17.60 -40.21
C LYS A 699 0.89 16.52 -40.57
N LEU A 700 1.87 16.31 -39.69
CA LEU A 700 3.00 15.39 -39.91
C LEU A 700 2.53 13.93 -40.04
N MET A 701 1.62 13.50 -39.17
CA MET A 701 1.12 12.13 -39.11
C MET A 701 -0.13 11.92 -39.97
N ASN A 702 -1.01 12.92 -40.10
CA ASN A 702 -2.36 12.75 -40.66
C ASN A 702 -2.59 13.42 -42.02
N LYS A 703 -1.62 14.18 -42.55
CA LYS A 703 -1.65 14.79 -43.91
C LYS A 703 -2.83 15.74 -44.17
N CYS A 704 -3.08 16.60 -43.18
CA CYS A 704 -3.95 17.78 -43.24
C CYS A 704 -3.14 19.08 -43.51
#